data_AF-A0A261BXD5-F1
#
_entry.id   AF-A0A261BXD5-F1
#
_cell.length_a   1.000
_cell.length_b   1.000
_cell.length_c   1.000
_cell.angle_alpha   90.00
_cell.angle_beta   90.00
_cell.angle_gamma   90.00
#
_symmetry.space_group_name_H-M   'P 1'
#
loop_
_entity.id
_entity.type
_entity.pdbx_description
1 polymer ?
#
loop_
_entity_poly.entity_id
_entity_poly.type
_entity_poly.pdbx_seq_one_letter_code
_entity_poly.pdbx_strand_id
1 'polypeptide(L)'
;MSSWKIRYSLVPGVENRYNYTFLLVAFICFVYISIIFVFDTIPSTKIVWNAEGLRGPEETEPVHHKIAIVMIVTKETKPEYYEHAIQSVRCYCKIHGYEFVLAVDSDFNCSHKDKFFRRHCAAAKILPLFDAILFLDADIGIVNPNHRIEEYMENDIDVIFYDRFYNWEIMAGSYIARNTQYAVDLLNEFADYEFKLPKSFHGTDNGALHIFLAEKLFPHASIETDICKKVYAKSNGYEDLFTYEACVRAIFGAGTDFGKVRIKRKGTGWARDGWLTSMLWHPDIDFMFHGWKLNQLKETPAHGLTPNQMGRSQWFNPLSGPIDLSTCSPQNKTWSYDPRLRGNKEDILKSLRKFEEEIAVQQNDRKSIQIPHKTYLGILIIFTIIFCFFTYSPIPRSSGKVTQKFDSTSYEIPSERIAIVAVITNDTNIQSYEIALKSVECYAKVQGYSFILARDSEYKCQNKDKFFRRHCVVSKILSNYSTLLFLDADIGVVNPKKRIEEYLDDNIDIIFYDRHFNFEVAMGSYILKNTPYAKQFFEEFAAYESKLPNSVHGTDNGALHIFLAEKLFPHKKIEIDLCRKAYNHSKNFDDLATYEVCIRAILGAHTDFGKVRIMSKGTGWVRDAWLTSGVWSPDRDFMLHGWKTKELTVTPTGSIKATAMSWSTWYNPFLGEIELTKCFLGNTTWSYNKKLIQDRKSVDAGLVEYEKKVAFNKIRQMGKIFELMNRET
;
A
#
# COMPACT_ATOMS: atom_id res chain seq x y z
N MET A 1 -12.85 -35.42 -59.16
CA MET A 1 -12.51 -34.10 -59.72
C MET A 1 -11.91 -33.27 -58.57
N SER A 2 -10.66 -32.79 -58.64
CA SER A 2 -10.14 -31.71 -59.52
C SER A 2 -10.70 -30.33 -59.11
N SER A 3 -9.93 -29.32 -58.71
CA SER A 3 -8.44 -29.19 -58.66
C SER A 3 -7.95 -28.15 -57.62
N TRP A 4 -6.69 -28.27 -57.19
CA TRP A 4 -5.96 -27.23 -56.45
C TRP A 4 -5.64 -25.99 -57.32
N LYS A 5 -5.51 -24.80 -56.69
CA LYS A 5 -4.37 -23.87 -56.93
C LYS A 5 -4.29 -22.74 -55.90
N ILE A 6 -3.07 -22.22 -55.70
CA ILE A 6 -2.67 -21.13 -54.79
C ILE A 6 -1.95 -20.06 -55.61
N ARG A 7 -2.09 -18.76 -55.29
CA ARG A 7 -1.02 -17.73 -55.42
C ARG A 7 -1.38 -16.37 -54.76
N TYR A 8 -0.35 -15.58 -54.49
CA TYR A 8 -0.35 -14.26 -53.82
C TYR A 8 -0.36 -13.09 -54.84
N SER A 9 -0.73 -11.86 -54.42
CA SER A 9 0.16 -10.66 -54.40
C SER A 9 -0.53 -9.28 -54.54
N LEU A 10 -0.26 -8.39 -53.57
CA LEU A 10 -0.08 -6.91 -53.60
C LEU A 10 -0.81 -5.99 -54.62
N VAL A 11 -1.68 -5.09 -54.11
CA VAL A 11 -1.56 -3.59 -54.02
C VAL A 11 -0.79 -2.84 -55.13
N PRO A 12 -1.20 -1.64 -55.67
CA PRO A 12 -2.17 -0.64 -55.14
C PRO A 12 -3.25 -0.11 -56.14
N GLY A 13 -4.15 0.76 -55.64
CA GLY A 13 -5.02 1.67 -56.43
C GLY A 13 -5.80 2.62 -55.51
N VAL A 14 -5.95 3.91 -55.89
CA VAL A 14 -6.59 4.95 -55.06
C VAL A 14 -7.70 5.66 -55.82
N GLU A 15 -8.88 5.78 -55.21
CA GLU A 15 -9.92 6.74 -55.61
C GLU A 15 -10.48 7.48 -54.38
N ASN A 16 -10.75 8.78 -54.54
CA ASN A 16 -11.19 9.65 -53.46
C ASN A 16 -12.71 9.54 -53.20
N ARG A 17 -13.11 9.50 -51.94
CA ARG A 17 -14.44 9.95 -51.49
C ARG A 17 -14.28 11.04 -50.44
N TYR A 18 -14.84 12.23 -50.70
CA TYR A 18 -14.88 13.31 -49.72
C TYR A 18 -15.79 12.93 -48.56
N ASN A 19 -15.30 13.05 -47.32
CA ASN A 19 -16.04 12.67 -46.12
C ASN A 19 -16.61 13.90 -45.41
N TYR A 20 -17.92 14.13 -45.56
CA TYR A 20 -18.62 15.30 -45.05
C TYR A 20 -18.61 15.41 -43.51
N THR A 21 -18.31 14.34 -42.77
CA THR A 21 -18.22 14.37 -41.30
C THR A 21 -17.12 15.30 -40.78
N PHE A 22 -16.00 15.45 -41.51
CA PHE A 22 -14.90 16.32 -41.08
C PHE A 22 -15.31 17.80 -41.06
N LEU A 23 -16.07 18.25 -42.07
CA LEU A 23 -16.61 19.61 -42.12
C LEU A 23 -17.65 19.86 -41.02
N LEU A 24 -18.48 18.86 -40.69
CA LEU A 24 -19.45 18.95 -39.61
C LEU A 24 -18.77 19.10 -38.24
N VAL A 25 -17.73 18.30 -37.97
CA VAL A 25 -16.94 18.39 -36.72
C VAL A 25 -16.23 19.74 -36.62
N ALA A 26 -15.60 20.20 -37.71
CA ALA A 26 -14.93 21.52 -37.73
C ALA A 26 -15.90 22.68 -37.43
N PHE A 27 -17.12 22.61 -37.97
CA PHE A 27 -18.17 23.62 -37.70
C PHE A 27 -18.62 23.61 -36.23
N ILE A 28 -18.84 22.43 -35.64
CA ILE A 28 -19.21 22.30 -34.22
C ILE A 28 -18.12 22.86 -33.31
N CYS A 29 -16.84 22.55 -33.57
CA CYS A 29 -15.71 23.12 -32.83
C CYS A 29 -15.65 24.65 -32.94
N PHE A 30 -15.92 25.22 -34.12
CA PHE A 30 -15.90 26.67 -34.33
C PHE A 30 -17.02 27.38 -33.54
N VAL A 31 -18.23 26.79 -33.51
CA VAL A 31 -19.35 27.30 -32.69
C VAL A 31 -19.01 27.23 -31.20
N TYR A 32 -18.43 26.12 -30.73
CA TYR A 32 -18.07 25.95 -29.31
C TYR A 32 -17.01 26.97 -28.84
N ILE A 33 -15.96 27.20 -29.64
CA ILE A 33 -14.94 28.23 -29.37
C ILE A 33 -15.55 29.63 -29.39
N SER A 34 -16.51 29.90 -30.30
CA SER A 34 -17.21 31.18 -30.38
C SER A 34 -18.05 31.47 -29.14
N ILE A 35 -18.66 30.45 -28.53
CA ILE A 35 -19.46 30.61 -27.30
C ILE A 35 -18.56 30.94 -26.10
N ILE A 36 -17.40 30.29 -25.98
CA ILE A 36 -16.44 30.57 -24.90
C ILE A 36 -15.97 32.04 -24.95
N PHE A 37 -15.68 32.56 -26.15
CA PHE A 37 -15.24 33.95 -26.33
C PHE A 37 -16.28 35.03 -26.00
N VAL A 38 -17.55 34.68 -25.78
CA VAL A 38 -18.62 35.63 -25.44
C VAL A 38 -18.76 35.83 -23.91
N PHE A 39 -18.25 34.92 -23.08
CA PHE A 39 -18.41 34.99 -21.62
C PHE A 39 -17.29 35.76 -20.89
N ASP A 40 -16.20 36.12 -21.55
CA ASP A 40 -15.00 36.68 -20.90
C ASP A 40 -14.96 38.24 -20.89
N THR A 41 -16.08 38.91 -21.18
CA THR A 41 -16.17 40.38 -21.23
C THR A 41 -17.45 40.97 -20.61
N ILE A 42 -17.60 40.90 -19.28
CA ILE A 42 -18.53 41.76 -18.51
C ILE A 42 -17.75 42.43 -17.36
N PRO A 43 -17.82 43.77 -17.17
CA PRO A 43 -16.99 44.48 -16.19
C PRO A 43 -17.42 44.25 -14.73
N SER A 44 -16.46 44.37 -13.81
CA SER A 44 -16.67 44.28 -12.38
C SER A 44 -17.38 45.51 -11.80
N THR A 45 -18.52 45.28 -11.13
CA THR A 45 -19.18 46.27 -10.28
C THR A 45 -18.96 45.94 -8.80
N LYS A 46 -18.56 46.94 -8.01
CA LYS A 46 -18.42 46.79 -6.56
C LYS A 46 -19.80 46.68 -5.92
N ILE A 47 -20.04 45.64 -5.13
CA ILE A 47 -21.15 45.58 -4.18
C ILE A 47 -20.57 45.72 -2.76
N VAL A 48 -21.21 46.54 -1.94
CA VAL A 48 -20.79 46.83 -0.56
C VAL A 48 -21.45 45.84 0.38
N TRP A 49 -20.66 45.23 1.28
CA TRP A 49 -21.19 44.41 2.36
C TRP A 49 -21.78 45.29 3.46
N ASN A 50 -23.10 45.52 3.40
CA ASN A 50 -23.86 45.94 4.58
C ASN A 50 -24.16 44.70 5.43
N ALA A 51 -23.71 44.69 6.69
CA ALA A 51 -23.93 43.59 7.61
C ALA A 51 -25.17 43.84 8.49
N GLU A 52 -26.32 43.30 8.11
CA GLU A 52 -27.48 43.11 9.00
C GLU A 52 -28.41 42.05 8.40
N GLY A 53 -28.74 40.99 9.16
CA GLY A 53 -29.55 39.88 8.63
C GLY A 53 -29.28 38.50 9.25
N LEU A 54 -29.23 38.40 10.58
CA LEU A 54 -29.16 37.09 11.25
C LEU A 54 -30.47 36.31 11.03
N ARG A 55 -30.42 35.33 10.13
CA ARG A 55 -31.25 34.12 10.18
C ARG A 55 -30.32 32.92 10.35
N GLY A 56 -30.72 31.97 11.18
CA GLY A 56 -29.98 30.71 11.35
C GLY A 56 -30.01 29.87 10.07
N PRO A 57 -29.19 28.80 9.99
CA PRO A 57 -29.29 27.84 8.90
C PRO A 57 -30.69 27.22 8.89
N GLU A 58 -31.34 27.19 7.72
CA GLU A 58 -32.44 26.26 7.49
C GLU A 58 -31.90 24.84 7.57
N GLU A 59 -32.59 23.96 8.29
CA GLU A 59 -32.24 22.54 8.35
C GLU A 59 -32.51 21.92 6.98
N THR A 60 -31.44 21.64 6.21
CA THR A 60 -31.54 20.88 4.98
C THR A 60 -32.07 19.49 5.29
N GLU A 61 -33.21 19.09 4.71
CA GLU A 61 -33.80 17.77 4.96
C GLU A 61 -32.78 16.65 4.69
N PRO A 62 -32.73 15.60 5.54
CA PRO A 62 -31.77 14.53 5.40
C PRO A 62 -32.02 13.76 4.10
N VAL A 63 -30.98 13.62 3.27
CA VAL A 63 -31.04 12.89 1.99
C VAL A 63 -31.41 11.43 2.25
N HIS A 64 -32.67 11.09 2.02
CA HIS A 64 -33.24 9.79 2.33
C HIS A 64 -32.83 8.74 1.28
N HIS A 65 -31.63 8.20 1.43
CA HIS A 65 -31.10 7.15 0.57
C HIS A 65 -32.03 5.92 0.57
N LYS A 66 -32.39 5.44 -0.63
CA LYS A 66 -33.16 4.21 -0.84
C LYS A 66 -32.24 3.00 -0.72
N ILE A 67 -31.95 2.60 0.52
CA ILE A 67 -31.06 1.48 0.84
C ILE A 67 -31.85 0.17 0.94
N ALA A 68 -31.28 -0.93 0.44
CA ALA A 68 -31.78 -2.29 0.62
C ALA A 68 -30.79 -3.20 1.34
N ILE A 69 -31.31 -4.17 2.10
CA ILE A 69 -30.54 -5.35 2.51
C ILE A 69 -30.87 -6.50 1.56
N VAL A 70 -29.85 -7.10 0.97
CA VAL A 70 -29.96 -8.09 -0.11
C VAL A 70 -29.36 -9.42 0.34
N MET A 71 -30.20 -10.44 0.43
CA MET A 71 -29.84 -11.84 0.66
C MET A 71 -30.12 -12.65 -0.60
N ILE A 72 -29.14 -13.44 -1.05
CA ILE A 72 -29.26 -14.24 -2.28
C ILE A 72 -29.02 -15.71 -1.96
N VAL A 73 -30.01 -16.55 -2.28
CA VAL A 73 -30.01 -18.00 -1.99
C VAL A 73 -30.10 -18.81 -3.28
N THR A 74 -29.71 -20.09 -3.24
CA THR A 74 -29.98 -20.99 -4.37
C THR A 74 -31.41 -21.51 -4.35
N LYS A 75 -31.94 -21.92 -5.49
CA LYS A 75 -33.29 -22.47 -5.64
C LYS A 75 -33.60 -23.68 -4.74
N GLU A 76 -32.58 -24.44 -4.36
CA GLU A 76 -32.67 -25.61 -3.48
C GLU A 76 -32.55 -25.24 -1.98
N THR A 77 -32.16 -24.00 -1.68
CA THR A 77 -31.99 -23.51 -0.31
C THR A 77 -33.34 -23.18 0.30
N LYS A 78 -33.69 -23.89 1.37
CA LYS A 78 -34.88 -23.62 2.20
C LYS A 78 -34.60 -22.45 3.14
N PRO A 79 -35.28 -21.28 3.01
CA PRO A 79 -35.05 -20.12 3.88
C PRO A 79 -35.24 -20.42 5.36
N GLU A 80 -36.09 -21.39 5.70
CA GLU A 80 -36.40 -21.83 7.06
C GLU A 80 -35.15 -22.29 7.83
N TYR A 81 -34.10 -22.78 7.15
CA TYR A 81 -32.83 -23.13 7.81
C TYR A 81 -32.09 -21.92 8.42
N TYR A 82 -32.51 -20.71 8.08
CA TYR A 82 -31.94 -19.42 8.45
C TYR A 82 -32.96 -18.48 9.11
N GLU A 83 -34.12 -19.01 9.53
CA GLU A 83 -35.31 -18.22 9.90
C GLU A 83 -35.02 -17.11 10.92
N HIS A 84 -34.26 -17.39 11.99
CA HIS A 84 -33.90 -16.37 12.98
C HIS A 84 -33.09 -15.20 12.39
N ALA A 85 -32.18 -15.47 11.46
CA ALA A 85 -31.41 -14.43 10.78
C ALA A 85 -32.31 -13.60 9.85
N ILE A 86 -33.03 -14.28 8.94
CA ILE A 86 -33.91 -13.64 7.95
C ILE A 86 -34.99 -12.77 8.64
N GLN A 87 -35.61 -13.25 9.73
CA GLN A 87 -36.62 -12.48 10.44
C GLN A 87 -36.03 -11.30 11.24
N SER A 88 -34.80 -11.41 11.75
CA SER A 88 -34.10 -10.28 12.37
C SER A 88 -33.82 -9.16 11.37
N VAL A 89 -33.38 -9.50 10.16
CA VAL A 89 -33.10 -8.54 9.09
C VAL A 89 -34.40 -7.92 8.57
N ARG A 90 -35.47 -8.70 8.36
CA ARG A 90 -36.80 -8.17 7.99
C ARG A 90 -37.35 -7.19 9.02
N CYS A 91 -37.22 -7.48 10.31
CA CYS A 91 -37.65 -6.60 11.38
C CYS A 91 -36.83 -5.30 11.42
N TYR A 92 -35.52 -5.40 11.25
CA TYR A 92 -34.61 -4.27 11.15
C TYR A 92 -34.90 -3.34 9.97
N CYS A 93 -35.18 -3.89 8.78
CA CYS A 93 -35.63 -3.15 7.61
C CYS A 93 -36.89 -2.32 7.92
N LYS A 94 -37.92 -2.93 8.53
CA LYS A 94 -39.14 -2.23 8.98
C LYS A 94 -38.87 -1.13 10.02
N ILE A 95 -37.84 -1.28 10.85
CA ILE A 95 -37.49 -0.35 11.94
C ILE A 95 -36.79 0.93 11.43
N HIS A 96 -36.17 0.90 10.25
CA HIS A 96 -35.44 2.06 9.70
C HIS A 96 -35.93 2.54 8.34
N GLY A 97 -36.84 1.81 7.69
CA GLY A 97 -37.35 2.16 6.35
C GLY A 97 -36.49 1.64 5.20
N TYR A 98 -35.63 0.65 5.44
CA TYR A 98 -34.86 -0.02 4.39
C TYR A 98 -35.72 -1.09 3.69
N GLU A 99 -35.40 -1.37 2.44
CA GLU A 99 -36.00 -2.48 1.70
C GLU A 99 -35.33 -3.82 2.08
N PHE A 100 -36.09 -4.92 2.00
CA PHE A 100 -35.57 -6.28 2.22
C PHE A 100 -35.77 -7.15 0.98
N VAL A 101 -34.67 -7.55 0.36
CA VAL A 101 -34.66 -8.37 -0.86
C VAL A 101 -34.10 -9.75 -0.52
N LEU A 102 -34.98 -10.76 -0.50
CA LEU A 102 -34.57 -12.17 -0.54
C LEU A 102 -34.76 -12.69 -1.96
N ALA A 103 -33.65 -12.94 -2.66
CA ALA A 103 -33.63 -13.25 -4.08
C ALA A 103 -33.05 -14.65 -4.35
N VAL A 104 -33.46 -15.26 -5.47
CA VAL A 104 -32.96 -16.59 -5.90
C VAL A 104 -31.96 -16.42 -7.04
N ASP A 105 -30.78 -17.04 -6.91
CA ASP A 105 -29.66 -16.84 -7.82
C ASP A 105 -29.93 -17.23 -9.29
N SER A 106 -30.82 -18.21 -9.51
CA SER A 106 -31.21 -18.69 -10.85
C SER A 106 -31.90 -17.63 -11.71
N ASP A 107 -32.57 -16.66 -11.07
CA ASP A 107 -33.54 -15.80 -11.75
C ASP A 107 -32.86 -14.64 -12.49
N PHE A 108 -31.57 -14.41 -12.21
CA PHE A 108 -30.77 -13.30 -12.73
C PHE A 108 -30.00 -13.61 -14.01
N ASN A 109 -30.13 -14.83 -14.55
CA ASN A 109 -29.40 -15.31 -15.74
C ASN A 109 -27.89 -14.99 -15.66
N CYS A 110 -27.24 -15.52 -14.62
CA CYS A 110 -25.80 -15.46 -14.39
C CYS A 110 -25.17 -16.79 -14.84
N SER A 111 -24.12 -16.73 -15.67
CA SER A 111 -23.50 -17.90 -16.32
C SER A 111 -22.60 -18.73 -15.41
N HIS A 112 -22.27 -18.22 -14.21
CA HIS A 112 -21.33 -18.82 -13.27
C HIS A 112 -21.87 -20.14 -12.70
N LYS A 113 -21.01 -21.14 -12.52
CA LYS A 113 -21.43 -22.51 -12.09
C LYS A 113 -21.46 -22.65 -10.59
N ASP A 114 -20.49 -22.07 -9.90
CA ASP A 114 -20.50 -21.93 -8.44
C ASP A 114 -21.51 -20.85 -8.02
N LYS A 115 -22.41 -21.23 -7.12
CA LYS A 115 -23.40 -20.35 -6.49
C LYS A 115 -22.74 -19.16 -5.78
N PHE A 116 -21.54 -19.37 -5.25
CA PHE A 116 -20.80 -18.35 -4.53
C PHE A 116 -20.31 -17.21 -5.44
N PHE A 117 -20.19 -17.45 -6.75
CA PHE A 117 -19.92 -16.38 -7.73
C PHE A 117 -21.21 -15.80 -8.33
N ARG A 118 -22.23 -16.64 -8.61
CA ARG A 118 -23.54 -16.16 -9.11
C ARG A 118 -24.16 -15.09 -8.21
N ARG A 119 -24.02 -15.19 -6.88
CA ARG A 119 -24.56 -14.19 -5.94
C ARG A 119 -24.01 -12.79 -6.18
N HIS A 120 -22.76 -12.62 -6.62
CA HIS A 120 -22.18 -11.31 -6.90
C HIS A 120 -22.69 -10.74 -8.24
N CYS A 121 -22.85 -11.58 -9.27
CA CYS A 121 -23.53 -11.21 -10.52
C CYS A 121 -25.01 -10.83 -10.32
N ALA A 122 -25.73 -11.55 -9.45
CA ALA A 122 -27.10 -11.23 -9.09
C ALA A 122 -27.17 -9.92 -8.26
N ALA A 123 -26.29 -9.73 -7.28
CA ALA A 123 -26.19 -8.48 -6.52
C ALA A 123 -25.89 -7.27 -7.42
N ALA A 124 -24.99 -7.41 -8.41
CA ALA A 124 -24.68 -6.37 -9.40
C ALA A 124 -25.89 -5.98 -10.27
N LYS A 125 -26.85 -6.90 -10.46
CA LYS A 125 -28.12 -6.66 -11.18
C LYS A 125 -29.24 -6.12 -10.29
N ILE A 126 -29.16 -6.30 -8.98
CA ILE A 126 -30.08 -5.73 -7.99
C ILE A 126 -29.67 -4.29 -7.62
N LEU A 127 -28.36 -4.01 -7.54
CA LEU A 127 -27.79 -2.73 -7.13
C LEU A 127 -28.38 -1.49 -7.85
N PRO A 128 -28.62 -1.49 -9.19
CA PRO A 128 -29.19 -0.35 -9.90
C PRO A 128 -30.61 0.07 -9.47
N LEU A 129 -31.31 -0.74 -8.66
CA LEU A 129 -32.67 -0.46 -8.18
C LEU A 129 -32.69 0.37 -6.88
N PHE A 130 -31.53 0.67 -6.31
CA PHE A 130 -31.33 1.27 -4.98
C PHE A 130 -30.21 2.33 -5.04
N ASP A 131 -30.03 3.13 -3.99
CA ASP A 131 -28.87 4.04 -3.89
C ASP A 131 -27.65 3.32 -3.31
N ALA A 132 -27.89 2.32 -2.46
CA ALA A 132 -26.91 1.35 -1.99
C ALA A 132 -27.58 0.03 -1.61
N ILE A 133 -26.82 -1.05 -1.64
CA ILE A 133 -27.19 -2.32 -1.03
C ILE A 133 -26.19 -2.71 0.06
N LEU A 134 -26.70 -3.29 1.15
CA LEU A 134 -25.92 -4.14 2.04
C LEU A 134 -26.19 -5.59 1.63
N PHE A 135 -25.20 -6.24 1.02
CA PHE A 135 -25.27 -7.67 0.74
C PHE A 135 -24.95 -8.46 2.02
N LEU A 136 -25.78 -9.48 2.32
CA LEU A 136 -25.59 -10.42 3.43
C LEU A 136 -25.79 -11.86 2.95
N ASP A 137 -24.94 -12.77 3.45
CA ASP A 137 -25.26 -14.19 3.50
C ASP A 137 -26.44 -14.44 4.45
N ALA A 138 -27.27 -15.45 4.12
CA ALA A 138 -28.51 -15.74 4.85
C ALA A 138 -28.31 -16.13 6.32
N ASP A 139 -27.08 -16.51 6.74
CA ASP A 139 -26.75 -16.83 8.13
C ASP A 139 -26.26 -15.63 8.96
N ILE A 140 -26.35 -14.41 8.44
CA ILE A 140 -26.04 -13.19 9.17
C ILE A 140 -27.33 -12.60 9.77
N GLY A 141 -27.44 -12.66 11.09
CA GLY A 141 -28.55 -12.08 11.85
C GLY A 141 -28.20 -10.74 12.48
N ILE A 142 -29.18 -9.84 12.58
CA ILE A 142 -29.08 -8.62 13.38
C ILE A 142 -29.13 -9.02 14.86
N VAL A 143 -28.20 -8.49 15.66
CA VAL A 143 -28.26 -8.61 17.12
C VAL A 143 -28.66 -7.29 17.80
N ASN A 144 -28.34 -6.15 17.18
CA ASN A 144 -28.64 -4.81 17.71
C ASN A 144 -29.33 -3.93 16.64
N PRO A 145 -30.65 -3.66 16.75
CA PRO A 145 -31.38 -2.90 15.74
C PRO A 145 -31.16 -1.38 15.82
N ASN A 146 -30.32 -0.88 16.73
CA ASN A 146 -30.13 0.57 16.90
C ASN A 146 -29.18 1.20 15.87
N HIS A 147 -28.19 0.46 15.37
CA HIS A 147 -27.29 0.93 14.32
C HIS A 147 -28.02 1.19 13.00
N ARG A 148 -27.47 2.09 12.18
CA ARG A 148 -27.84 2.35 10.78
C ARG A 148 -26.76 1.82 9.83
N ILE A 149 -27.16 1.47 8.60
CA ILE A 149 -26.22 1.07 7.53
C ILE A 149 -25.33 2.26 7.13
N GLU A 150 -25.90 3.46 7.18
CA GLU A 150 -25.26 4.75 6.91
C GLU A 150 -24.02 5.01 7.79
N GLU A 151 -23.96 4.46 9.02
CA GLU A 151 -22.77 4.55 9.90
C GLU A 151 -21.51 3.92 9.29
N TYR A 152 -21.70 3.03 8.31
CA TYR A 152 -20.63 2.32 7.61
C TYR A 152 -20.40 2.83 6.18
N MET A 153 -21.20 3.78 5.69
CA MET A 153 -21.16 4.34 4.32
C MET A 153 -20.43 5.68 4.25
N GLU A 154 -19.70 5.92 3.15
CA GLU A 154 -18.83 7.10 3.02
C GLU A 154 -18.85 7.63 1.57
N ASN A 155 -18.87 8.95 1.40
CA ASN A 155 -19.25 9.61 0.12
C ASN A 155 -18.31 9.33 -1.06
N ASP A 156 -17.03 9.08 -0.81
CA ASP A 156 -16.04 8.82 -1.86
C ASP A 156 -15.76 7.33 -2.11
N ILE A 157 -16.27 6.45 -1.25
CA ILE A 157 -16.12 5.00 -1.39
C ILE A 157 -17.35 4.41 -2.11
N ASP A 158 -17.12 3.47 -3.02
CA ASP A 158 -18.17 2.86 -3.84
C ASP A 158 -18.48 1.43 -3.36
N VAL A 159 -17.47 0.67 -2.91
CA VAL A 159 -17.63 -0.68 -2.34
C VAL A 159 -16.84 -0.82 -1.04
N ILE A 160 -17.48 -1.40 -0.01
CA ILE A 160 -16.93 -1.57 1.33
C ILE A 160 -17.02 -3.05 1.73
N PHE A 161 -15.85 -3.68 1.89
CA PHE A 161 -15.67 -4.99 2.50
C PHE A 161 -15.16 -4.84 3.94
N TYR A 162 -14.95 -5.96 4.64
CA TYR A 162 -14.25 -5.98 5.92
C TYR A 162 -13.48 -7.29 6.15
N ASP A 163 -12.48 -7.22 7.01
CA ASP A 163 -11.68 -8.39 7.44
C ASP A 163 -12.52 -9.30 8.36
N ARG A 164 -12.62 -10.60 8.03
CA ARG A 164 -13.12 -11.60 8.98
C ARG A 164 -12.24 -11.61 10.22
N PHE A 165 -12.85 -11.80 11.39
CA PHE A 165 -12.10 -11.67 12.64
C PHE A 165 -11.10 -12.81 12.85
N TYR A 166 -11.46 -14.06 12.50
CA TYR A 166 -10.75 -15.27 12.93
C TYR A 166 -9.62 -15.79 12.02
N ASN A 167 -9.39 -15.17 10.85
CA ASN A 167 -8.37 -15.56 9.87
C ASN A 167 -8.00 -14.36 8.98
N TRP A 168 -7.41 -14.57 7.81
CA TRP A 168 -6.91 -13.51 6.93
C TRP A 168 -7.91 -13.11 5.82
N GLU A 169 -9.06 -13.80 5.77
CA GLU A 169 -10.13 -13.59 4.79
C GLU A 169 -10.72 -12.18 4.85
N ILE A 170 -10.74 -11.49 3.70
CA ILE A 170 -11.74 -10.48 3.38
C ILE A 170 -13.09 -11.20 3.23
N MET A 171 -14.15 -10.69 3.86
CA MET A 171 -15.48 -11.28 3.80
C MET A 171 -16.15 -11.05 2.43
N ALA A 172 -16.27 -12.10 1.60
CA ALA A 172 -17.09 -12.03 0.37
C ALA A 172 -18.60 -12.15 0.67
N GLY A 173 -18.96 -12.92 1.71
CA GLY A 173 -20.34 -13.12 2.16
C GLY A 173 -21.06 -11.89 2.72
N SER A 174 -20.40 -10.73 2.78
CA SER A 174 -21.06 -9.46 3.15
C SER A 174 -20.22 -8.23 2.77
N TYR A 175 -20.85 -7.27 2.11
CA TYR A 175 -20.27 -5.99 1.70
C TYR A 175 -21.38 -4.94 1.51
N ILE A 176 -21.01 -3.66 1.61
CA ILE A 176 -21.87 -2.56 1.15
C ILE A 176 -21.40 -2.13 -0.23
N ALA A 177 -22.33 -1.93 -1.16
CA ALA A 177 -22.05 -1.35 -2.48
C ALA A 177 -23.03 -0.20 -2.75
N ARG A 178 -22.51 0.95 -3.16
CA ARG A 178 -23.30 2.10 -3.62
C ARG A 178 -23.57 1.98 -5.11
N ASN A 179 -24.68 2.56 -5.58
CA ASN A 179 -25.08 2.46 -6.98
C ASN A 179 -24.22 3.40 -7.86
N THR A 180 -23.01 2.94 -8.17
CA THR A 180 -22.09 3.56 -9.14
C THR A 180 -21.71 2.53 -10.20
N GLN A 181 -21.35 2.99 -11.40
CA GLN A 181 -20.88 2.09 -12.46
C GLN A 181 -19.66 1.28 -12.00
N TYR A 182 -18.74 1.88 -11.22
CA TYR A 182 -17.58 1.19 -10.67
C TYR A 182 -17.96 0.03 -9.74
N ALA A 183 -18.98 0.21 -8.88
CA ALA A 183 -19.45 -0.86 -8.01
C ALA A 183 -20.13 -1.99 -8.78
N VAL A 184 -20.96 -1.65 -9.78
CA VAL A 184 -21.60 -2.64 -10.68
C VAL A 184 -20.54 -3.42 -11.47
N ASP A 185 -19.54 -2.73 -12.03
CA ASP A 185 -18.44 -3.36 -12.78
C ASP A 185 -17.59 -4.26 -11.87
N LEU A 186 -17.22 -3.79 -10.66
CA LEU A 186 -16.44 -4.57 -9.69
C LEU A 186 -17.14 -5.86 -9.28
N LEU A 187 -18.46 -5.82 -9.02
CA LEU A 187 -19.22 -7.01 -8.62
C LEU A 187 -19.41 -8.01 -9.77
N ASN A 188 -19.52 -7.54 -11.02
CA ASN A 188 -19.52 -8.42 -12.19
C ASN A 188 -18.12 -9.01 -12.45
N GLU A 189 -17.05 -8.21 -12.41
CA GLU A 189 -15.67 -8.69 -12.56
C GLU A 189 -15.26 -9.69 -11.47
N PHE A 190 -15.76 -9.51 -10.24
CA PHE A 190 -15.56 -10.46 -9.15
C PHE A 190 -16.29 -11.78 -9.41
N ALA A 191 -17.54 -11.75 -9.90
CA ALA A 191 -18.27 -12.95 -10.30
C ALA A 191 -17.55 -13.69 -11.45
N ASP A 192 -17.11 -12.96 -12.48
CA ASP A 192 -16.36 -13.49 -13.62
C ASP A 192 -14.97 -14.03 -13.24
N TYR A 193 -14.49 -13.77 -12.01
CA TYR A 193 -13.26 -14.39 -11.51
C TYR A 193 -13.37 -15.91 -11.34
N GLU A 194 -14.59 -16.49 -11.31
CA GLU A 194 -14.79 -17.95 -11.40
C GLU A 194 -13.99 -18.55 -12.59
N PHE A 195 -14.02 -17.86 -13.74
CA PHE A 195 -13.37 -18.32 -14.97
C PHE A 195 -11.83 -18.20 -14.96
N LYS A 196 -11.26 -17.59 -13.90
CA LYS A 196 -9.82 -17.46 -13.65
C LYS A 196 -9.31 -18.35 -12.52
N LEU A 197 -10.19 -19.08 -11.83
CA LEU A 197 -9.83 -19.95 -10.71
C LEU A 197 -8.80 -21.01 -11.08
N PRO A 198 -7.86 -21.35 -10.17
CA PRO A 198 -6.97 -22.48 -10.39
C PRO A 198 -7.71 -23.82 -10.23
N LYS A 199 -7.14 -24.89 -10.78
CA LYS A 199 -7.68 -26.27 -10.66
C LYS A 199 -7.35 -26.96 -9.33
N SER A 200 -6.79 -26.21 -8.38
CA SER A 200 -6.40 -26.63 -7.03
C SER A 200 -7.52 -26.36 -6.02
N PHE A 201 -7.31 -26.65 -4.74
CA PHE A 201 -8.21 -26.13 -3.71
C PHE A 201 -8.10 -24.59 -3.67
N HIS A 202 -9.24 -23.90 -3.73
CA HIS A 202 -9.25 -22.45 -4.02
C HIS A 202 -10.17 -21.60 -3.13
N GLY A 203 -10.87 -22.19 -2.16
CA GLY A 203 -11.69 -21.44 -1.18
C GLY A 203 -12.85 -20.63 -1.78
N THR A 204 -13.44 -21.10 -2.89
CA THR A 204 -14.53 -20.42 -3.64
C THR A 204 -14.22 -18.95 -3.92
N ASP A 205 -15.20 -18.09 -3.72
CA ASP A 205 -15.21 -16.63 -3.86
C ASP A 205 -14.42 -15.90 -2.77
N ASN A 206 -14.50 -16.34 -1.50
CA ASN A 206 -13.69 -15.81 -0.40
C ASN A 206 -12.20 -15.88 -0.77
N GLY A 207 -11.72 -17.04 -1.23
CA GLY A 207 -10.35 -17.21 -1.71
C GLY A 207 -10.05 -16.33 -2.92
N ALA A 208 -10.94 -16.26 -3.90
CA ALA A 208 -10.75 -15.46 -5.12
C ALA A 208 -10.72 -13.94 -4.88
N LEU A 209 -11.50 -13.43 -3.93
CA LEU A 209 -11.65 -12.00 -3.64
C LEU A 209 -10.29 -11.33 -3.37
N HIS A 210 -9.39 -12.05 -2.69
CA HIS A 210 -8.04 -11.59 -2.38
C HIS A 210 -7.21 -11.29 -3.64
N ILE A 211 -7.07 -12.27 -4.54
CA ILE A 211 -6.27 -12.10 -5.75
C ILE A 211 -6.96 -11.21 -6.79
N PHE A 212 -8.30 -11.25 -6.86
CA PHE A 212 -9.08 -10.32 -7.69
C PHE A 212 -8.80 -8.86 -7.28
N LEU A 213 -8.96 -8.53 -6.00
CA LEU A 213 -8.70 -7.18 -5.51
C LEU A 213 -7.19 -6.83 -5.59
N ALA A 214 -6.28 -7.80 -5.44
CA ALA A 214 -4.85 -7.56 -5.66
C ALA A 214 -4.56 -7.13 -7.12
N GLU A 215 -5.09 -7.85 -8.11
CA GLU A 215 -4.96 -7.50 -9.54
C GLU A 215 -5.63 -6.16 -9.87
N LYS A 216 -6.78 -5.87 -9.27
CA LYS A 216 -7.59 -4.67 -9.55
C LYS A 216 -7.04 -3.39 -8.90
N LEU A 217 -6.49 -3.50 -7.69
CA LEU A 217 -6.06 -2.35 -6.86
C LEU A 217 -4.54 -2.12 -6.89
N PHE A 218 -3.74 -3.16 -7.16
CA PHE A 218 -2.27 -3.07 -7.20
C PHE A 218 -1.68 -3.61 -8.52
N PRO A 219 -2.08 -3.10 -9.70
CA PRO A 219 -1.60 -3.59 -10.99
C PRO A 219 -0.07 -3.45 -11.18
N HIS A 220 0.57 -2.52 -10.46
CA HIS A 220 2.03 -2.40 -10.40
C HIS A 220 2.71 -3.55 -9.63
N ALA A 221 2.06 -4.12 -8.61
CA ALA A 221 2.56 -5.24 -7.81
C ALA A 221 2.37 -6.61 -8.51
N SER A 222 2.44 -6.62 -9.85
CA SER A 222 2.19 -7.80 -10.68
C SER A 222 3.16 -8.95 -10.40
N ILE A 223 4.41 -8.66 -10.03
CA ILE A 223 5.43 -9.68 -9.72
C ILE A 223 5.08 -10.42 -8.41
N GLU A 224 4.74 -9.71 -7.34
CA GLU A 224 4.24 -10.28 -6.08
C GLU A 224 2.92 -11.04 -6.29
N THR A 225 1.99 -10.43 -7.02
CA THR A 225 0.67 -11.02 -7.35
C THR A 225 0.85 -12.36 -8.08
N ASP A 226 1.73 -12.44 -9.07
CA ASP A 226 2.09 -13.67 -9.78
C ASP A 226 2.91 -14.66 -8.95
N ILE A 227 3.51 -14.24 -7.83
CA ILE A 227 4.10 -15.16 -6.85
C ILE A 227 3.00 -15.77 -5.97
N CYS A 228 2.05 -14.97 -5.48
CA CYS A 228 0.94 -15.50 -4.69
C CYS A 228 0.01 -16.41 -5.51
N LYS A 229 -0.21 -16.14 -6.81
CA LYS A 229 -0.88 -17.09 -7.73
C LYS A 229 -0.21 -18.46 -7.79
N LYS A 230 1.12 -18.54 -7.68
CA LYS A 230 1.87 -19.82 -7.70
C LYS A 230 1.72 -20.61 -6.39
N VAL A 231 1.31 -19.96 -5.30
CA VAL A 231 0.86 -20.61 -4.06
C VAL A 231 -0.59 -21.08 -4.24
N TYR A 232 -1.48 -20.18 -4.67
CA TYR A 232 -2.90 -20.46 -4.88
C TYR A 232 -3.14 -21.68 -5.78
N ALA A 233 -2.45 -21.72 -6.93
CA ALA A 233 -2.51 -22.79 -7.92
C ALA A 233 -1.87 -24.13 -7.47
N LYS A 234 -1.39 -24.21 -6.23
CA LYS A 234 -0.83 -25.42 -5.61
C LYS A 234 -1.55 -25.83 -4.32
N SER A 235 -2.56 -25.08 -3.89
CA SER A 235 -3.23 -25.33 -2.61
C SER A 235 -4.05 -26.63 -2.60
N ASN A 236 -3.96 -27.38 -1.52
CA ASN A 236 -4.59 -28.69 -1.33
C ASN A 236 -5.62 -28.68 -0.19
N GLY A 237 -5.74 -27.56 0.53
CA GLY A 237 -6.64 -27.39 1.67
C GLY A 237 -6.49 -26.01 2.32
N TYR A 238 -7.17 -25.81 3.46
CA TYR A 238 -7.24 -24.51 4.12
C TYR A 238 -5.87 -23.97 4.61
N GLU A 239 -4.91 -24.82 4.97
CA GLU A 239 -3.56 -24.36 5.40
C GLU A 239 -2.77 -23.75 4.23
N ASP A 240 -2.77 -24.41 3.07
CA ASP A 240 -2.20 -23.85 1.83
C ASP A 240 -2.98 -22.61 1.34
N LEU A 241 -4.30 -22.58 1.54
CA LEU A 241 -5.12 -21.41 1.21
C LEU A 241 -4.75 -20.21 2.10
N PHE A 242 -4.61 -20.41 3.40
CA PHE A 242 -4.16 -19.39 4.35
C PHE A 242 -2.72 -18.92 4.07
N THR A 243 -1.85 -19.82 3.58
CA THR A 243 -0.51 -19.45 3.05
C THR A 243 -0.63 -18.41 1.92
N TYR A 244 -1.56 -18.66 0.99
CA TYR A 244 -1.85 -17.78 -0.13
C TYR A 244 -2.52 -16.46 0.31
N GLU A 245 -3.49 -16.51 1.23
CA GLU A 245 -4.11 -15.31 1.81
C GLU A 245 -3.05 -14.43 2.47
N ALA A 246 -2.18 -14.98 3.32
CA ALA A 246 -1.09 -14.24 3.96
C ALA A 246 -0.11 -13.62 2.95
N CYS A 247 0.21 -14.34 1.86
CA CYS A 247 1.00 -13.81 0.73
C CYS A 247 0.32 -12.58 0.11
N VAL A 248 -0.98 -12.67 -0.21
CA VAL A 248 -1.74 -11.57 -0.80
C VAL A 248 -1.92 -10.41 0.19
N ARG A 249 -2.19 -10.67 1.47
CA ARG A 249 -2.29 -9.62 2.50
C ARG A 249 -0.99 -8.83 2.67
N ALA A 250 0.18 -9.39 2.36
CA ALA A 250 1.45 -8.65 2.31
C ALA A 250 1.64 -7.77 1.05
N ILE A 251 0.65 -7.75 0.14
CA ILE A 251 0.49 -6.76 -0.94
C ILE A 251 -0.44 -5.62 -0.47
N PHE A 252 -1.56 -5.94 0.19
CA PHE A 252 -2.47 -4.94 0.77
C PHE A 252 -1.84 -4.17 1.94
N GLY A 253 -1.07 -4.86 2.79
CA GLY A 253 -0.54 -4.32 4.03
C GLY A 253 -1.62 -3.97 5.06
N ALA A 254 -1.37 -2.89 5.79
CA ALA A 254 -2.22 -2.34 6.83
C ALA A 254 -3.21 -1.26 6.35
N GLY A 255 -3.15 -0.88 5.07
CA GLY A 255 -4.10 0.05 4.49
C GLY A 255 -5.53 -0.49 4.54
N THR A 256 -6.49 0.40 4.73
CA THR A 256 -7.93 0.11 4.60
C THR A 256 -8.51 0.68 3.32
N ASP A 257 -7.79 1.57 2.64
CA ASP A 257 -8.33 2.53 1.68
C ASP A 257 -7.62 2.39 0.33
N PHE A 258 -8.38 2.09 -0.71
CA PHE A 258 -7.87 1.74 -2.04
C PHE A 258 -8.61 2.54 -3.11
N GLY A 259 -8.74 3.85 -2.88
CA GLY A 259 -9.57 4.75 -3.69
C GLY A 259 -11.05 4.41 -3.53
N LYS A 260 -11.65 3.79 -4.56
CA LYS A 260 -13.08 3.46 -4.59
C LYS A 260 -13.48 2.21 -3.79
N VAL A 261 -12.51 1.45 -3.29
CA VAL A 261 -12.74 0.30 -2.41
C VAL A 261 -12.20 0.59 -1.00
N ARG A 262 -12.96 0.21 0.04
CA ARG A 262 -12.48 0.16 1.42
C ARG A 262 -12.60 -1.26 1.98
N ILE A 263 -11.64 -1.66 2.79
CA ILE A 263 -11.68 -2.88 3.60
C ILE A 263 -11.60 -2.45 5.07
N LYS A 264 -12.71 -2.49 5.81
CA LYS A 264 -12.74 -2.14 7.24
C LYS A 264 -12.00 -3.23 8.05
N ARG A 265 -11.28 -2.81 9.09
CA ARG A 265 -10.45 -3.69 9.93
C ARG A 265 -11.30 -4.66 10.75
N LYS A 266 -10.65 -5.71 11.27
CA LYS A 266 -11.21 -6.62 12.28
C LYS A 266 -11.90 -5.82 13.39
N GLY A 267 -13.15 -6.16 13.69
CA GLY A 267 -13.94 -5.47 14.72
C GLY A 267 -14.42 -4.06 14.37
N THR A 268 -14.22 -3.56 13.14
CA THR A 268 -14.79 -2.26 12.68
C THR A 268 -15.76 -2.38 11.50
N GLY A 269 -16.10 -3.61 11.09
CA GLY A 269 -17.25 -3.92 10.23
C GLY A 269 -18.54 -4.13 11.03
N TRP A 270 -19.68 -4.27 10.34
CA TRP A 270 -21.00 -4.45 10.96
C TRP A 270 -21.28 -5.84 11.52
N ALA A 271 -20.55 -6.88 11.07
CA ALA A 271 -20.78 -8.26 11.53
C ALA A 271 -19.50 -8.95 12.00
N ARG A 272 -19.62 -9.76 13.05
CA ARG A 272 -18.58 -10.71 13.48
C ARG A 272 -19.14 -12.10 13.74
N ASP A 273 -18.26 -13.07 13.85
CA ASP A 273 -18.59 -14.38 14.38
C ASP A 273 -18.93 -14.30 15.88
N GLY A 274 -20.16 -14.67 16.25
CA GLY A 274 -20.58 -14.66 17.66
C GLY A 274 -19.91 -15.75 18.50
N TRP A 275 -19.46 -16.86 17.88
CA TRP A 275 -18.77 -17.96 18.57
C TRP A 275 -17.44 -17.56 19.20
N LEU A 276 -16.89 -16.39 18.85
CA LEU A 276 -15.67 -15.83 19.43
C LEU A 276 -15.80 -15.41 20.90
N THR A 277 -17.04 -15.13 21.34
CA THR A 277 -17.32 -14.56 22.66
C THR A 277 -18.45 -15.29 23.38
N SER A 278 -18.64 -16.59 23.13
CA SER A 278 -19.78 -17.37 23.66
C SER A 278 -21.15 -16.76 23.28
N MET A 279 -21.26 -16.10 22.12
CA MET A 279 -22.40 -15.26 21.70
C MET A 279 -22.69 -14.03 22.58
N LEU A 280 -21.85 -13.71 23.57
CA LEU A 280 -21.99 -12.49 24.38
C LEU A 280 -21.79 -11.25 23.52
N TRP A 281 -22.63 -10.25 23.75
CA TRP A 281 -22.65 -9.03 22.97
C TRP A 281 -22.97 -7.77 23.80
N HIS A 282 -22.57 -6.60 23.27
CA HIS A 282 -22.76 -5.29 23.90
C HIS A 282 -23.25 -4.25 22.88
N PRO A 283 -24.22 -3.37 23.22
CA PRO A 283 -24.82 -2.44 22.24
C PRO A 283 -23.84 -1.40 21.68
N ASP A 284 -22.78 -1.06 22.40
CA ASP A 284 -21.71 -0.15 21.93
C ASP A 284 -20.71 -0.80 20.94
N ILE A 285 -20.81 -2.11 20.68
CA ILE A 285 -19.83 -2.88 19.89
C ILE A 285 -20.50 -3.59 18.71
N ASP A 286 -21.61 -4.27 19.00
CA ASP A 286 -22.14 -5.31 18.13
C ASP A 286 -23.39 -4.85 17.39
N PHE A 287 -23.41 -5.06 16.06
CA PHE A 287 -24.56 -4.83 15.18
C PHE A 287 -25.15 -6.15 14.68
N MET A 288 -24.34 -6.99 14.02
CA MET A 288 -24.77 -8.28 13.46
C MET A 288 -23.85 -9.45 13.86
N PHE A 289 -24.39 -10.67 13.82
CA PHE A 289 -23.65 -11.92 14.00
C PHE A 289 -23.80 -12.88 12.82
N HIS A 290 -22.67 -13.40 12.35
CA HIS A 290 -22.58 -14.46 11.33
C HIS A 290 -22.71 -15.86 11.95
N GLY A 291 -23.35 -16.79 11.23
CA GLY A 291 -23.42 -18.22 11.56
C GLY A 291 -24.76 -18.73 12.12
N TRP A 292 -25.85 -17.96 12.01
CA TRP A 292 -27.17 -18.29 12.58
C TRP A 292 -27.93 -19.35 11.76
N LYS A 293 -27.47 -20.60 11.83
CA LYS A 293 -28.08 -21.76 11.15
C LYS A 293 -28.90 -22.59 12.13
N LEU A 294 -30.15 -22.93 11.83
CA LEU A 294 -31.02 -23.64 12.79
C LEU A 294 -30.45 -24.99 13.25
N ASN A 295 -29.78 -25.74 12.36
CA ASN A 295 -29.13 -27.01 12.71
C ASN A 295 -27.89 -26.85 13.63
N GLN A 296 -27.38 -25.63 13.79
CA GLN A 296 -26.25 -25.29 14.68
C GLN A 296 -26.72 -24.62 15.99
N LEU A 297 -28.00 -24.27 16.12
CA LEU A 297 -28.55 -23.67 17.35
C LEU A 297 -28.40 -24.63 18.54
N LYS A 298 -28.11 -24.07 19.70
CA LYS A 298 -28.00 -24.75 21.00
C LYS A 298 -28.77 -23.96 22.06
N GLU A 299 -29.22 -24.66 23.09
CA GLU A 299 -29.81 -24.04 24.28
C GLU A 299 -28.75 -23.21 25.02
N THR A 300 -29.07 -21.95 25.35
CA THR A 300 -28.20 -21.09 26.15
C THR A 300 -28.03 -21.70 27.55
N PRO A 301 -26.80 -21.90 28.06
CA PRO A 301 -26.58 -22.48 29.39
C PRO A 301 -27.24 -21.70 30.53
N ALA A 302 -27.60 -22.41 31.61
CA ALA A 302 -28.23 -21.80 32.79
C ALA A 302 -27.25 -21.01 33.68
N HIS A 303 -25.94 -21.19 33.50
CA HIS A 303 -24.91 -20.44 34.22
C HIS A 303 -24.46 -19.19 33.42
N GLY A 304 -23.90 -18.19 34.12
CA GLY A 304 -23.36 -16.99 33.48
C GLY A 304 -22.21 -17.32 32.54
N LEU A 305 -22.31 -16.86 31.29
CA LEU A 305 -21.28 -17.05 30.27
C LEU A 305 -20.15 -16.03 30.43
N THR A 306 -18.96 -16.38 29.93
CA THR A 306 -17.80 -15.49 29.80
C THR A 306 -17.34 -15.47 28.34
N PRO A 307 -16.76 -14.36 27.83
CA PRO A 307 -16.45 -14.22 26.42
C PRO A 307 -15.23 -15.07 26.05
N ASN A 308 -15.51 -16.27 25.54
CA ASN A 308 -14.54 -17.28 25.15
C ASN A 308 -14.93 -17.88 23.79
N GLN A 309 -13.98 -18.59 23.16
CA GLN A 309 -14.24 -19.29 21.90
C GLN A 309 -15.10 -20.55 22.17
N MET A 310 -16.26 -20.65 21.53
CA MET A 310 -17.08 -21.87 21.45
C MET A 310 -16.93 -22.55 20.08
N GLY A 311 -17.53 -23.73 19.88
CA GLY A 311 -17.39 -24.47 18.63
C GLY A 311 -17.99 -23.71 17.43
N ARG A 312 -17.24 -23.60 16.32
CA ARG A 312 -17.64 -22.85 15.10
C ARG A 312 -18.94 -23.32 14.41
N SER A 313 -19.49 -24.45 14.84
CA SER A 313 -20.77 -25.02 14.37
C SER A 313 -21.83 -25.02 15.47
N GLN A 314 -21.76 -24.08 16.40
CA GLN A 314 -22.66 -23.91 17.53
C GLN A 314 -22.95 -22.41 17.75
N TRP A 315 -24.20 -22.07 18.05
CA TRP A 315 -24.58 -20.74 18.52
C TRP A 315 -25.74 -20.82 19.51
N PHE A 316 -25.85 -19.81 20.37
CA PHE A 316 -26.96 -19.54 21.27
C PHE A 316 -27.76 -18.35 20.73
N ASN A 317 -29.09 -18.37 20.83
CA ASN A 317 -29.93 -17.28 20.37
C ASN A 317 -29.86 -16.08 21.34
N PRO A 318 -29.37 -14.89 20.93
CA PRO A 318 -29.34 -13.70 21.80
C PRO A 318 -30.73 -13.12 22.09
N LEU A 319 -31.78 -13.64 21.45
CA LEU A 319 -33.18 -13.25 21.60
C LEU A 319 -33.90 -14.25 22.52
N SER A 320 -34.79 -13.76 23.39
CA SER A 320 -35.64 -14.58 24.27
C SER A 320 -36.85 -15.20 23.54
N GLY A 321 -36.73 -15.47 22.24
CA GLY A 321 -37.80 -16.02 21.39
C GLY A 321 -37.60 -15.79 19.89
N PRO A 322 -38.59 -16.17 19.06
CA PRO A 322 -38.69 -15.72 17.68
C PRO A 322 -39.07 -14.22 17.61
N ILE A 323 -38.83 -13.59 16.47
CA ILE A 323 -39.19 -12.19 16.23
C ILE A 323 -40.60 -12.10 15.64
N ASP A 324 -41.47 -11.31 16.29
CA ASP A 324 -42.79 -10.98 15.77
C ASP A 324 -42.72 -9.76 14.83
N LEU A 325 -42.75 -10.03 13.51
CA LEU A 325 -42.77 -9.02 12.47
C LEU A 325 -43.93 -8.02 12.55
N SER A 326 -45.01 -8.31 13.28
CA SER A 326 -46.14 -7.36 13.46
C SER A 326 -45.77 -6.21 14.40
N THR A 327 -44.84 -6.45 15.34
CA THR A 327 -44.39 -5.46 16.32
C THR A 327 -43.30 -4.52 15.79
N CYS A 328 -42.61 -4.91 14.71
CA CYS A 328 -41.48 -4.17 14.15
C CYS A 328 -41.95 -2.93 13.35
N SER A 329 -41.64 -1.73 13.84
CA SER A 329 -41.96 -0.45 13.20
C SER A 329 -40.90 0.61 13.55
N PRO A 330 -40.86 1.77 12.85
CA PRO A 330 -39.92 2.85 13.20
C PRO A 330 -40.07 3.37 14.63
N GLN A 331 -41.27 3.24 15.22
CA GLN A 331 -41.60 3.64 16.58
C GLN A 331 -41.29 2.55 17.63
N ASN A 332 -41.10 1.28 17.23
CA ASN A 332 -40.77 0.19 18.14
C ASN A 332 -39.50 -0.55 17.72
N LYS A 333 -38.39 -0.17 18.34
CA LYS A 333 -37.06 -0.81 18.19
C LYS A 333 -36.75 -1.81 19.32
N THR A 334 -37.72 -2.08 20.20
CA THR A 334 -37.53 -2.89 21.41
C THR A 334 -37.63 -4.36 21.10
N TRP A 335 -36.54 -5.10 21.24
CA TRP A 335 -36.51 -6.55 21.06
C TRP A 335 -36.35 -7.27 22.41
N SER A 336 -36.90 -8.48 22.51
CA SER A 336 -36.77 -9.33 23.70
C SER A 336 -35.46 -10.12 23.64
N TYR A 337 -34.52 -9.82 24.54
CA TYR A 337 -33.17 -10.42 24.57
C TYR A 337 -33.02 -11.46 25.67
N ASP A 338 -32.12 -12.43 25.48
CA ASP A 338 -31.65 -13.29 26.58
C ASP A 338 -30.66 -12.49 27.45
N PRO A 339 -30.98 -12.18 28.72
CA PRO A 339 -30.09 -11.39 29.57
C PRO A 339 -28.75 -12.08 29.85
N ARG A 340 -28.67 -13.41 29.71
CA ARG A 340 -27.42 -14.19 29.89
C ARG A 340 -26.41 -13.95 28.77
N LEU A 341 -26.86 -13.42 27.64
CA LEU A 341 -26.03 -13.12 26.47
C LEU A 341 -25.66 -11.62 26.36
N ARG A 342 -26.01 -10.82 27.38
CA ARG A 342 -25.50 -9.45 27.55
C ARG A 342 -24.15 -9.50 28.28
N GLY A 343 -23.06 -9.30 27.54
CA GLY A 343 -21.70 -9.32 28.08
C GLY A 343 -21.21 -7.95 28.51
N ASN A 344 -20.14 -7.93 29.32
CA ASN A 344 -19.42 -6.69 29.62
C ASN A 344 -18.59 -6.24 28.40
N LYS A 345 -18.66 -4.93 28.10
CA LYS A 345 -17.93 -4.28 26.99
C LYS A 345 -16.43 -4.58 26.99
N GLU A 346 -15.76 -4.39 28.13
CA GLU A 346 -14.31 -4.51 28.25
C GLU A 346 -13.86 -5.97 28.21
N ASP A 347 -14.61 -6.90 28.80
CA ASP A 347 -14.29 -8.33 28.72
C ASP A 347 -14.44 -8.87 27.28
N ILE A 348 -15.46 -8.41 26.54
CA ILE A 348 -15.62 -8.71 25.10
C ILE A 348 -14.43 -8.17 24.31
N LEU A 349 -14.09 -6.89 24.45
CA LEU A 349 -12.98 -6.25 23.72
C LEU A 349 -11.62 -6.88 24.07
N LYS A 350 -11.40 -7.26 25.33
CA LYS A 350 -10.19 -7.94 25.80
C LYS A 350 -10.06 -9.34 25.23
N SER A 351 -11.15 -10.10 25.16
CA SER A 351 -11.16 -11.45 24.57
C SER A 351 -10.91 -11.39 23.05
N LEU A 352 -11.58 -10.48 22.35
CA LEU A 352 -11.38 -10.23 20.93
C LEU A 352 -9.94 -9.79 20.62
N ARG A 353 -9.33 -8.89 21.43
CA ARG A 353 -7.93 -8.47 21.23
C ARG A 353 -6.94 -9.62 21.44
N LYS A 354 -7.09 -10.42 22.50
CA LYS A 354 -6.24 -11.60 22.74
C LYS A 354 -6.26 -12.55 21.53
N PHE A 355 -7.42 -12.71 20.91
CA PHE A 355 -7.57 -13.54 19.73
C PHE A 355 -6.99 -12.89 18.45
N GLU A 356 -7.08 -11.57 18.29
CA GLU A 356 -6.37 -10.85 17.22
C GLU A 356 -4.84 -11.00 17.36
N GLU A 357 -4.30 -10.94 18.57
CA GLU A 357 -2.88 -11.22 18.87
C GLU A 357 -2.49 -12.67 18.50
N GLU A 358 -3.33 -13.65 18.80
CA GLU A 358 -3.12 -15.06 18.42
C GLU A 358 -3.07 -15.26 16.90
N ILE A 359 -3.96 -14.61 16.13
CA ILE A 359 -3.99 -14.69 14.66
C ILE A 359 -2.81 -13.93 14.03
N ALA A 360 -2.40 -12.78 14.58
CA ALA A 360 -1.24 -12.03 14.10
C ALA A 360 0.08 -12.83 14.26
N VAL A 361 0.21 -13.64 15.32
CA VAL A 361 1.35 -14.55 15.48
C VAL A 361 1.27 -15.72 14.48
N GLN A 362 0.10 -16.33 14.28
CA GLN A 362 -0.09 -17.43 13.32
C GLN A 362 0.21 -17.03 11.86
N GLN A 363 0.03 -15.76 11.50
CA GLN A 363 0.36 -15.24 10.17
C GLN A 363 1.86 -15.36 9.81
N ASN A 364 2.71 -15.50 10.83
CA ASN A 364 4.16 -15.56 10.69
C ASN A 364 4.72 -16.97 10.97
N ASP A 365 3.95 -17.90 11.55
CA ASP A 365 4.41 -19.26 11.90
C ASP A 365 4.74 -20.07 10.64
N ARG A 366 5.81 -20.86 10.70
CA ARG A 366 6.39 -21.54 9.54
C ARG A 366 5.52 -22.66 8.95
N LYS A 367 4.53 -23.14 9.71
CA LYS A 367 3.59 -24.18 9.26
C LYS A 367 2.74 -23.68 8.09
N SER A 368 2.20 -22.48 8.21
CA SER A 368 1.40 -21.79 7.18
C SER A 368 2.24 -21.24 6.00
N ILE A 369 3.48 -21.72 5.80
CA ILE A 369 4.39 -21.29 4.72
C ILE A 369 5.21 -22.48 4.16
N GLN A 370 4.66 -23.70 4.14
CA GLN A 370 5.41 -24.90 3.74
C GLN A 370 5.50 -25.11 2.21
N ILE A 371 6.33 -24.32 1.54
CA ILE A 371 6.78 -24.64 0.17
C ILE A 371 7.75 -25.84 0.24
N PRO A 372 7.55 -26.93 -0.54
CA PRO A 372 8.30 -28.18 -0.38
C PRO A 372 9.75 -28.10 -0.87
N HIS A 373 10.66 -27.67 0.01
CA HIS A 373 12.10 -27.78 -0.19
C HIS A 373 12.60 -29.19 0.14
N LYS A 374 12.95 -29.96 -0.90
CA LYS A 374 13.86 -31.10 -0.79
C LYS A 374 15.18 -30.81 -1.49
N THR A 375 16.25 -31.32 -0.89
CA THR A 375 17.64 -31.35 -1.38
C THR A 375 18.41 -30.02 -1.30
N TYR A 376 19.65 -30.15 -0.84
CA TYR A 376 20.78 -29.20 -0.76
C TYR A 376 21.20 -28.76 0.64
N LEU A 377 21.51 -29.76 1.50
CA LEU A 377 22.34 -29.57 2.70
C LEU A 377 23.56 -30.51 2.62
N GLY A 378 24.66 -29.98 2.09
CA GLY A 378 25.92 -30.66 1.86
C GLY A 378 26.85 -29.72 1.09
N ILE A 379 28.15 -29.74 1.40
CA ILE A 379 29.13 -28.72 0.93
C ILE A 379 28.88 -27.32 1.53
N LEU A 380 28.95 -27.20 2.86
CA LEU A 380 29.31 -25.93 3.53
C LEU A 380 29.84 -26.10 4.98
N ILE A 381 30.48 -27.24 5.27
CA ILE A 381 31.24 -27.46 6.52
C ILE A 381 32.65 -27.91 6.16
N ILE A 382 33.50 -26.91 5.87
CA ILE A 382 34.97 -26.85 5.84
C ILE A 382 35.29 -25.38 5.51
N PHE A 383 36.26 -24.76 6.19
CA PHE A 383 36.73 -23.34 6.12
C PHE A 383 36.39 -22.33 7.24
N THR A 384 36.09 -22.77 8.47
CA THR A 384 36.10 -21.87 9.66
C THR A 384 36.86 -22.46 10.85
N ILE A 385 38.17 -22.65 10.68
CA ILE A 385 39.17 -22.78 11.76
C ILE A 385 40.35 -21.87 11.38
N ILE A 386 41.12 -21.41 12.38
CA ILE A 386 42.30 -20.52 12.26
C ILE A 386 41.96 -19.03 12.01
N PHE A 387 41.49 -18.31 13.04
CA PHE A 387 42.38 -17.44 13.82
C PHE A 387 41.69 -16.85 15.07
N CYS A 388 42.20 -17.21 16.24
CA CYS A 388 42.12 -16.39 17.45
C CYS A 388 43.53 -15.86 17.72
N PHE A 389 43.67 -14.61 18.19
CA PHE A 389 44.26 -14.27 19.51
C PHE A 389 44.73 -12.80 19.63
N PHE A 390 44.56 -12.24 20.84
CA PHE A 390 45.26 -11.09 21.45
C PHE A 390 45.10 -9.66 20.84
N THR A 391 45.18 -8.54 21.60
CA THR A 391 44.48 -8.12 22.85
C THR A 391 44.79 -6.66 23.23
N TYR A 392 43.91 -6.04 24.04
CA TYR A 392 44.13 -4.93 25.00
C TYR A 392 44.35 -3.46 24.55
N SER A 393 43.93 -2.56 25.44
CA SER A 393 43.82 -1.07 25.39
C SER A 393 45.00 -0.41 26.21
N PRO A 394 45.03 0.88 26.67
CA PRO A 394 44.04 1.99 26.67
C PRO A 394 44.51 3.50 26.50
N ILE A 395 43.57 4.38 26.14
CA ILE A 395 43.16 5.71 26.73
C ILE A 395 44.23 6.50 27.57
N PRO A 396 44.54 7.81 27.31
CA PRO A 396 43.68 8.95 27.77
C PRO A 396 43.74 10.35 27.07
N ARG A 397 42.73 11.20 27.40
CA ARG A 397 42.64 12.70 27.55
C ARG A 397 43.68 13.63 26.87
N SER A 398 43.39 14.87 26.43
CA SER A 398 42.20 15.76 26.28
C SER A 398 42.71 17.06 25.55
N SER A 399 42.12 18.28 25.45
CA SER A 399 40.90 18.99 25.93
C SER A 399 40.67 20.27 25.06
N GLY A 400 39.62 21.08 25.28
CA GLY A 400 39.51 22.45 24.73
C GLY A 400 38.09 23.02 24.55
N LYS A 401 37.92 24.34 24.66
CA LYS A 401 36.67 25.10 24.34
C LYS A 401 37.00 26.27 23.41
N VAL A 402 36.03 26.76 22.64
CA VAL A 402 35.48 28.15 22.70
C VAL A 402 34.39 28.34 21.63
N THR A 403 33.48 29.28 21.89
CA THR A 403 32.30 29.62 21.07
C THR A 403 32.52 30.84 20.18
N GLN A 404 31.76 30.93 19.07
CA GLN A 404 31.17 32.22 18.70
C GLN A 404 29.76 32.05 18.09
N LYS A 405 28.92 33.08 18.27
CA LYS A 405 27.68 33.28 17.51
C LYS A 405 28.02 34.12 16.28
N PHE A 406 27.25 33.97 15.21
CA PHE A 406 26.74 35.13 14.50
C PHE A 406 25.27 34.93 14.15
N ASP A 407 24.61 36.03 13.81
CA ASP A 407 23.16 36.18 13.68
C ASP A 407 22.87 37.14 12.51
N SER A 408 21.85 36.85 11.70
CA SER A 408 21.34 37.76 10.66
C SER A 408 20.03 37.26 10.07
N THR A 409 18.99 38.09 10.15
CA THR A 409 17.61 37.81 9.76
C THR A 409 17.34 37.94 8.25
N SER A 410 16.46 37.06 7.75
CA SER A 410 15.44 37.28 6.70
C SER A 410 15.74 38.16 5.47
N TYR A 411 15.67 37.55 4.28
CA TYR A 411 15.16 38.20 3.06
C TYR A 411 14.31 37.21 2.26
N GLU A 412 13.06 37.59 1.94
CA GLU A 412 12.16 36.79 1.09
C GLU A 412 12.20 37.29 -0.36
N ILE A 413 12.25 36.35 -1.31
CA ILE A 413 11.91 36.56 -2.73
C ILE A 413 11.30 35.23 -3.24
N PRO A 414 9.99 35.19 -3.58
CA PRO A 414 9.33 33.98 -4.05
C PRO A 414 9.43 33.78 -5.57
N SER A 415 10.20 32.76 -5.93
CA SER A 415 10.03 31.91 -7.12
C SER A 415 10.37 30.50 -6.64
N GLU A 416 9.86 29.43 -7.27
CA GLU A 416 10.10 28.07 -6.77
C GLU A 416 11.60 27.75 -6.67
N ARG A 417 12.09 27.79 -5.44
CA ARG A 417 13.52 27.72 -5.13
C ARG A 417 13.81 26.28 -4.79
N ILE A 418 14.18 25.49 -5.80
CA ILE A 418 14.55 24.10 -5.63
C ILE A 418 16.04 24.01 -5.26
N ALA A 419 16.34 23.28 -4.18
CA ALA A 419 17.69 22.92 -3.79
C ALA A 419 17.99 21.44 -4.05
N ILE A 420 19.22 21.14 -4.43
CA ILE A 420 19.81 19.80 -4.35
C ILE A 420 20.88 19.83 -3.25
N VAL A 421 20.79 18.92 -2.29
CA VAL A 421 21.60 18.96 -1.06
C VAL A 421 22.30 17.63 -0.84
N ALA A 422 23.63 17.68 -0.79
CA ALA A 422 24.46 16.60 -0.28
C ALA A 422 25.06 17.02 1.07
N VAL A 423 25.05 16.12 2.06
CA VAL A 423 25.61 16.39 3.39
C VAL A 423 26.82 15.49 3.62
N ILE A 424 27.96 16.10 3.93
CA ILE A 424 29.24 15.42 4.17
C ILE A 424 29.77 15.69 5.57
N THR A 425 30.66 14.83 6.05
CA THR A 425 31.40 15.04 7.31
C THR A 425 32.76 15.69 7.03
N ASN A 426 33.41 16.25 8.06
CA ASN A 426 34.73 16.89 7.88
C ASN A 426 35.85 15.92 7.43
N ASP A 427 35.76 14.64 7.79
CA ASP A 427 36.63 13.55 7.34
C ASP A 427 36.31 13.04 5.92
N THR A 428 35.25 13.53 5.28
CA THR A 428 34.86 13.08 3.94
C THR A 428 35.85 13.58 2.88
N ASN A 429 36.61 12.65 2.30
CA ASN A 429 37.43 12.86 1.11
C ASN A 429 36.53 13.11 -0.12
N ILE A 430 36.46 14.37 -0.58
CA ILE A 430 35.59 14.81 -1.68
C ILE A 430 36.00 14.20 -3.02
N GLN A 431 37.31 13.99 -3.26
CA GLN A 431 37.84 13.36 -4.48
C GLN A 431 37.34 11.92 -4.67
N SER A 432 36.91 11.25 -3.60
CA SER A 432 36.30 9.91 -3.64
C SER A 432 34.90 9.88 -4.28
N TYR A 433 34.32 11.06 -4.56
CA TYR A 433 32.96 11.26 -5.07
C TYR A 433 32.91 12.27 -6.24
N GLU A 434 34.07 12.65 -6.78
CA GLU A 434 34.23 13.83 -7.63
C GLU A 434 33.35 13.83 -8.89
N ILE A 435 33.21 12.68 -9.56
CA ILE A 435 32.39 12.56 -10.78
C ILE A 435 30.90 12.72 -10.46
N ALA A 436 30.44 12.16 -9.33
CA ALA A 436 29.07 12.31 -8.85
C ALA A 436 28.77 13.78 -8.51
N LEU A 437 29.60 14.39 -7.65
CA LEU A 437 29.40 15.78 -7.21
C LEU A 437 29.50 16.78 -8.37
N LYS A 438 30.48 16.65 -9.28
CA LYS A 438 30.57 17.48 -10.50
C LYS A 438 29.31 17.33 -11.38
N SER A 439 28.74 16.12 -11.49
CA SER A 439 27.51 15.92 -12.27
C SER A 439 26.30 16.62 -11.65
N VAL A 440 26.13 16.55 -10.32
CA VAL A 440 25.03 17.19 -9.61
C VAL A 440 25.15 18.72 -9.66
N GLU A 441 26.35 19.27 -9.45
CA GLU A 441 26.59 20.71 -9.57
C GLU A 441 26.34 21.22 -11.00
N CYS A 442 26.82 20.48 -12.01
CA CYS A 442 26.58 20.82 -13.41
C CYS A 442 25.09 20.80 -13.75
N TYR A 443 24.36 19.79 -13.29
CA TYR A 443 22.93 19.66 -13.49
C TYR A 443 22.14 20.80 -12.83
N ALA A 444 22.47 21.17 -11.59
CA ALA A 444 21.85 22.29 -10.89
C ALA A 444 22.02 23.60 -11.68
N LYS A 445 23.24 23.90 -12.14
CA LYS A 445 23.54 25.06 -13.01
C LYS A 445 22.78 25.03 -14.33
N VAL A 446 22.56 23.85 -14.90
CA VAL A 446 21.85 23.65 -16.18
C VAL A 446 20.34 23.82 -16.04
N GLN A 447 19.73 23.47 -14.90
CA GLN A 447 18.29 23.63 -14.67
C GLN A 447 17.90 24.91 -13.90
N GLY A 448 18.86 25.61 -13.29
CA GLY A 448 18.64 26.80 -12.48
C GLY A 448 18.38 26.52 -10.98
N TYR A 449 18.68 25.31 -10.51
CA TYR A 449 18.56 24.94 -9.11
C TYR A 449 19.78 25.38 -8.28
N SER A 450 19.62 25.44 -6.96
CA SER A 450 20.74 25.65 -6.04
C SER A 450 21.37 24.30 -5.66
N PHE A 451 22.69 24.12 -5.82
CA PHE A 451 23.41 22.97 -5.26
C PHE A 451 24.13 23.35 -3.96
N ILE A 452 23.99 22.51 -2.93
CA ILE A 452 24.58 22.73 -1.60
C ILE A 452 25.32 21.45 -1.18
N LEU A 453 26.64 21.55 -1.05
CA LEU A 453 27.49 20.55 -0.40
C LEU A 453 27.75 20.99 1.04
N ALA A 454 26.85 20.62 1.95
CA ALA A 454 26.87 21.07 3.35
C ALA A 454 27.80 20.20 4.22
N ARG A 455 28.57 20.81 5.13
CA ARG A 455 29.32 20.07 6.15
C ARG A 455 28.49 19.96 7.41
N ASP A 456 28.29 18.75 7.92
CA ASP A 456 27.42 18.48 9.06
C ASP A 456 27.79 19.29 10.33
N SER A 457 29.08 19.54 10.56
CA SER A 457 29.57 20.32 11.70
C SER A 457 29.21 21.81 11.69
N GLU A 458 28.83 22.37 10.54
CA GLU A 458 28.39 23.77 10.43
C GLU A 458 27.00 23.96 11.06
N TYR A 459 26.26 22.87 11.26
CA TYR A 459 24.90 22.85 11.77
C TYR A 459 24.86 22.31 13.20
N LYS A 460 24.15 23.02 14.09
CA LYS A 460 23.98 22.64 15.50
C LYS A 460 23.01 21.45 15.65
N CYS A 461 23.41 20.26 15.23
CA CYS A 461 22.67 19.01 15.30
C CYS A 461 23.35 18.07 16.32
N GLN A 462 22.58 17.54 17.28
CA GLN A 462 23.14 16.82 18.44
C GLN A 462 23.33 15.30 18.22
N ASN A 463 22.84 14.78 17.09
CA ASN A 463 22.95 13.39 16.69
C ASN A 463 24.40 12.90 16.68
N LYS A 464 24.65 11.67 17.16
CA LYS A 464 26.01 11.07 17.18
C LYS A 464 26.29 10.35 15.87
N ASP A 465 25.34 9.55 15.40
CA ASP A 465 25.40 8.95 14.08
C ASP A 465 25.29 10.04 12.99
N LYS A 466 26.21 10.03 12.04
CA LYS A 466 26.19 10.92 10.88
C LYS A 466 24.98 10.66 9.97
N PHE A 467 24.52 9.42 9.92
CA PHE A 467 23.36 9.03 9.12
C PHE A 467 22.06 9.62 9.67
N PHE A 468 21.94 9.86 10.98
CA PHE A 468 20.83 10.65 11.55
C PHE A 468 21.09 12.16 11.48
N ARG A 469 22.33 12.59 11.73
CA ARG A 469 22.71 14.02 11.76
C ARG A 469 22.42 14.73 10.43
N ARG A 470 22.60 14.06 9.29
CA ARG A 470 22.28 14.61 7.96
C ARG A 470 20.82 15.03 7.79
N HIS A 471 19.88 14.31 8.43
CA HIS A 471 18.45 14.62 8.34
C HIS A 471 18.09 15.90 9.13
N CYS A 472 18.75 16.13 10.27
CA CYS A 472 18.69 17.41 10.99
C CYS A 472 19.33 18.57 10.20
N VAL A 473 20.40 18.33 9.44
CA VAL A 473 21.00 19.33 8.53
C VAL A 473 20.00 19.70 7.42
N VAL A 474 19.41 18.69 6.77
CA VAL A 474 18.45 18.87 5.67
C VAL A 474 17.20 19.65 6.09
N SER A 475 16.60 19.35 7.26
CA SER A 475 15.43 20.10 7.76
C SER A 475 15.73 21.60 7.97
N LYS A 476 16.95 21.93 8.40
CA LYS A 476 17.40 23.33 8.55
C LYS A 476 17.59 24.02 7.21
N ILE A 477 18.19 23.35 6.23
CA ILE A 477 18.36 23.90 4.87
C ILE A 477 17.01 24.08 4.17
N LEU A 478 16.07 23.14 4.32
CA LEU A 478 14.72 23.16 3.73
C LEU A 478 13.98 24.48 3.97
N SER A 479 14.18 25.12 5.13
CA SER A 479 13.52 26.39 5.46
C SER A 479 13.82 27.54 4.51
N ASN A 480 14.90 27.48 3.73
CA ASN A 480 15.32 28.52 2.77
C ASN A 480 14.87 28.26 1.32
N TYR A 481 14.13 27.18 1.06
CA TYR A 481 13.79 26.66 -0.28
C TYR A 481 12.30 26.28 -0.34
N SER A 482 11.68 26.18 -1.52
CA SER A 482 10.31 25.64 -1.62
C SER A 482 10.31 24.11 -1.63
N THR A 483 11.32 23.53 -2.28
CA THR A 483 11.52 22.09 -2.45
C THR A 483 13.00 21.75 -2.31
N LEU A 484 13.31 20.58 -1.73
CA LEU A 484 14.67 20.09 -1.50
C LEU A 484 14.77 18.63 -1.93
N LEU A 485 15.70 18.33 -2.84
CA LEU A 485 16.15 16.97 -3.17
C LEU A 485 17.42 16.66 -2.37
N PHE A 486 17.35 15.69 -1.45
CA PHE A 486 18.52 15.17 -0.75
C PHE A 486 19.22 14.09 -1.59
N LEU A 487 20.55 14.06 -1.55
CA LEU A 487 21.40 13.05 -2.19
C LEU A 487 22.58 12.64 -1.29
N ASP A 488 22.88 11.35 -1.26
CA ASP A 488 24.20 10.86 -0.88
C ASP A 488 25.26 11.22 -1.93
N ALA A 489 26.50 11.41 -1.48
CA ALA A 489 27.58 11.98 -2.29
C ALA A 489 28.01 11.10 -3.48
N ASP A 490 27.67 9.80 -3.49
CA ASP A 490 27.92 8.87 -4.60
C ASP A 490 26.72 8.67 -5.53
N ILE A 491 25.72 9.55 -5.47
CA ILE A 491 24.64 9.65 -6.45
C ILE A 491 25.01 10.70 -7.50
N GLY A 492 25.16 10.26 -8.75
CA GLY A 492 25.43 11.13 -9.89
C GLY A 492 24.24 11.28 -10.83
N VAL A 493 24.11 12.45 -11.45
CA VAL A 493 23.17 12.68 -12.56
C VAL A 493 23.75 12.06 -13.81
N VAL A 494 22.99 11.19 -14.48
CA VAL A 494 23.35 10.66 -15.80
C VAL A 494 22.57 11.36 -16.93
N ASN A 495 21.36 11.84 -16.66
CA ASN A 495 20.48 12.44 -17.68
C ASN A 495 20.02 13.87 -17.27
N PRO A 496 20.73 14.93 -17.69
CA PRO A 496 20.43 16.30 -17.26
C PRO A 496 19.16 16.89 -17.91
N LYS A 497 18.49 16.15 -18.80
CA LYS A 497 17.21 16.56 -19.41
C LYS A 497 16.00 16.30 -18.51
N LYS A 498 16.12 15.35 -17.58
CA LYS A 498 15.09 15.07 -16.57
C LYS A 498 15.03 16.19 -15.53
N ARG A 499 13.84 16.44 -15.00
CA ARG A 499 13.55 17.51 -14.04
C ARG A 499 13.10 16.96 -12.69
N ILE A 500 13.35 17.70 -11.62
CA ILE A 500 12.89 17.32 -10.27
C ILE A 500 11.37 17.44 -10.16
N GLU A 501 10.80 18.40 -10.89
CA GLU A 501 9.36 18.66 -10.98
C GLU A 501 8.56 17.50 -11.60
N GLU A 502 9.20 16.59 -12.37
CA GLU A 502 8.55 15.37 -12.88
C GLU A 502 8.12 14.40 -11.77
N TYR A 503 8.62 14.59 -10.55
CA TYR A 503 8.34 13.73 -9.40
C TYR A 503 7.43 14.42 -8.36
N LEU A 504 7.11 15.71 -8.51
CA LEU A 504 6.35 16.48 -7.53
C LEU A 504 4.83 16.29 -7.67
N ASP A 505 4.14 16.43 -6.55
CA ASP A 505 2.68 16.34 -6.44
C ASP A 505 2.21 17.29 -5.34
N ASP A 506 1.14 18.06 -5.55
CA ASP A 506 0.68 19.07 -4.59
C ASP A 506 -0.02 18.51 -3.35
N ASN A 507 -0.41 17.24 -3.41
CA ASN A 507 -0.92 16.53 -2.24
C ASN A 507 0.21 15.94 -1.39
N ILE A 508 1.43 15.78 -1.91
CA ILE A 508 2.53 15.08 -1.24
C ILE A 508 3.60 16.06 -0.72
N ASP A 509 3.95 15.93 0.56
CA ASP A 509 4.95 16.77 1.23
C ASP A 509 6.33 16.12 1.27
N ILE A 510 6.38 14.77 1.27
CA ILE A 510 7.59 13.95 1.40
C ILE A 510 7.54 12.82 0.38
N ILE A 511 8.60 12.63 -0.39
CA ILE A 511 8.72 11.56 -1.39
C ILE A 511 10.00 10.75 -1.15
N PHE A 512 9.82 9.46 -0.94
CA PHE A 512 10.86 8.42 -0.94
C PHE A 512 10.71 7.51 -2.18
N TYR A 513 11.60 6.53 -2.34
CA TYR A 513 11.43 5.45 -3.31
C TYR A 513 11.93 4.12 -2.76
N ASP A 514 11.38 3.02 -3.30
CA ASP A 514 11.81 1.67 -3.01
C ASP A 514 13.14 1.37 -3.69
N ARG A 515 14.16 1.03 -2.90
CA ARG A 515 15.47 0.65 -3.42
C ARG A 515 15.35 -0.64 -4.23
N HIS A 516 15.91 -0.66 -5.43
CA HIS A 516 15.54 -1.67 -6.42
C HIS A 516 16.06 -3.09 -6.10
N PHE A 517 17.14 -3.25 -5.32
CA PHE A 517 17.80 -4.55 -5.12
C PHE A 517 17.45 -5.28 -3.81
N ASN A 518 16.78 -4.63 -2.87
CA ASN A 518 16.43 -5.16 -1.55
C ASN A 518 15.05 -4.62 -1.11
N PHE A 519 14.79 -4.56 0.20
CA PHE A 519 13.47 -4.18 0.74
C PHE A 519 13.45 -2.75 1.31
N GLU A 520 14.61 -2.09 1.37
CA GLU A 520 14.79 -0.72 1.85
C GLU A 520 13.89 0.29 1.11
N VAL A 521 13.23 1.15 1.89
CA VAL A 521 12.91 2.51 1.45
C VAL A 521 14.21 3.31 1.53
N ALA A 522 14.66 3.90 0.42
CA ALA A 522 16.00 4.47 0.34
C ALA A 522 16.12 5.79 1.13
N MET A 523 17.00 5.86 2.14
CA MET A 523 17.32 7.12 2.82
C MET A 523 18.47 7.91 2.18
N GLY A 524 19.19 7.31 1.22
CA GLY A 524 20.24 8.00 0.46
C GLY A 524 19.74 9.06 -0.52
N SER A 525 18.43 9.12 -0.81
CA SER A 525 17.82 10.25 -1.51
C SER A 525 16.31 10.32 -1.26
N TYR A 526 15.78 11.54 -1.09
CA TYR A 526 14.35 11.82 -0.92
C TYR A 526 14.06 13.28 -1.32
N ILE A 527 12.81 13.59 -1.62
CA ILE A 527 12.35 14.95 -1.95
C ILE A 527 11.41 15.46 -0.84
N LEU A 528 11.63 16.70 -0.38
CA LEU A 528 10.78 17.38 0.60
C LEU A 528 10.22 18.68 0.02
N LYS A 529 8.93 18.96 0.22
CA LYS A 529 8.37 20.32 0.15
C LYS A 529 8.56 21.02 1.50
N ASN A 530 8.71 22.34 1.50
CA ASN A 530 8.89 23.16 2.71
C ASN A 530 7.56 23.37 3.44
N THR A 531 7.03 22.30 4.04
CA THR A 531 5.80 22.33 4.86
C THR A 531 6.12 22.10 6.34
N PRO A 532 5.23 22.51 7.27
CA PRO A 532 5.37 22.19 8.69
C PRO A 532 5.43 20.67 8.94
N TYR A 533 4.65 19.89 8.19
CA TYR A 533 4.61 18.43 8.29
C TYR A 533 5.96 17.80 7.88
N ALA A 534 6.54 18.21 6.75
CA ALA A 534 7.83 17.71 6.30
C ALA A 534 8.97 18.00 7.29
N LYS A 535 9.00 19.21 7.87
CA LYS A 535 9.97 19.58 8.91
C LYS A 535 9.80 18.75 10.17
N GLN A 536 8.58 18.67 10.71
CA GLN A 536 8.29 17.89 11.91
C GLN A 536 8.63 16.41 11.72
N PHE A 537 8.29 15.82 10.57
CA PHE A 537 8.64 14.43 10.25
C PHE A 537 10.16 14.21 10.32
N PHE A 538 10.96 15.10 9.74
CA PHE A 538 12.42 14.96 9.73
C PHE A 538 13.09 15.34 11.05
N GLU A 539 12.48 16.18 11.88
CA GLU A 539 12.90 16.43 13.26
C GLU A 539 12.62 15.21 14.17
N GLU A 540 11.42 14.62 14.08
CA GLU A 540 11.07 13.38 14.77
C GLU A 540 11.94 12.20 14.32
N PHE A 541 12.20 12.08 13.01
CA PHE A 541 13.06 11.02 12.47
C PHE A 541 14.53 11.19 12.90
N ALA A 542 15.06 12.43 12.90
CA ALA A 542 16.38 12.70 13.43
C ALA A 542 16.47 12.37 14.94
N ALA A 543 15.42 12.61 15.72
CA ALA A 543 15.36 12.22 17.12
C ALA A 543 15.27 10.69 17.33
N TYR A 544 14.89 9.93 16.30
CA TYR A 544 14.71 8.46 16.36
C TYR A 544 16.01 7.68 16.61
N GLU A 545 17.19 8.30 16.43
CA GLU A 545 18.49 7.73 16.85
C GLU A 545 18.45 7.22 18.31
N SER A 546 17.70 7.93 19.17
CA SER A 546 17.52 7.56 20.59
C SER A 546 16.68 6.29 20.84
N LYS A 547 16.00 5.77 19.83
CA LYS A 547 15.16 4.56 19.87
C LYS A 547 15.78 3.35 19.17
N LEU A 548 17.01 3.47 18.65
CA LEU A 548 17.70 2.36 17.98
C LEU A 548 17.92 1.17 18.93
N PRO A 549 17.72 -0.08 18.47
CA PRO A 549 18.01 -1.25 19.26
C PRO A 549 19.51 -1.51 19.35
N ASN A 550 19.94 -2.19 20.42
CA ASN A 550 21.31 -2.69 20.60
C ASN A 550 21.57 -3.96 19.75
N SER A 551 21.26 -3.90 18.45
CA SER A 551 21.27 -5.02 17.50
C SER A 551 21.86 -4.57 16.15
N VAL A 552 21.93 -5.45 15.15
CA VAL A 552 22.31 -5.05 13.78
C VAL A 552 21.13 -4.32 13.13
N HIS A 553 21.15 -2.99 13.24
CA HIS A 553 19.98 -2.13 13.00
C HIS A 553 19.98 -1.33 11.69
N GLY A 554 21.04 -1.35 10.88
CA GLY A 554 21.05 -0.71 9.55
C GLY A 554 20.92 0.83 9.55
N THR A 555 21.44 1.49 10.60
CA THR A 555 21.43 2.97 10.78
C THR A 555 20.04 3.58 10.55
N ASP A 556 19.97 4.67 9.79
CA ASP A 556 18.79 5.39 9.33
C ASP A 556 17.90 4.56 8.38
N ASN A 557 18.48 3.81 7.44
CA ASN A 557 17.73 3.04 6.44
C ASN A 557 16.86 1.96 7.12
N GLY A 558 17.47 1.21 8.05
CA GLY A 558 16.74 0.25 8.89
C GLY A 558 15.74 0.93 9.83
N ALA A 559 16.07 2.09 10.41
CA ALA A 559 15.18 2.78 11.34
C ALA A 559 13.96 3.44 10.68
N LEU A 560 14.08 3.92 9.43
CA LEU A 560 12.98 4.57 8.71
C LEU A 560 11.77 3.64 8.61
N HIS A 561 12.00 2.33 8.41
CA HIS A 561 10.94 1.34 8.30
C HIS A 561 10.01 1.37 9.53
N ILE A 562 10.53 1.13 10.74
CA ILE A 562 9.68 1.12 11.94
C ILE A 562 9.18 2.51 12.32
N PHE A 563 9.90 3.58 11.99
CA PHE A 563 9.38 4.95 12.14
C PHE A 563 8.17 5.22 11.23
N LEU A 564 8.24 4.84 9.94
CA LEU A 564 7.10 4.92 9.01
C LEU A 564 5.92 4.09 9.50
N ALA A 565 6.16 2.87 9.99
CA ALA A 565 5.10 2.03 10.54
C ALA A 565 4.42 2.68 11.77
N GLU A 566 5.21 3.19 12.74
CA GLU A 566 4.69 3.95 13.88
C GLU A 566 3.92 5.22 13.48
N LYS A 567 4.44 5.97 12.49
CA LYS A 567 3.91 7.29 12.10
C LYS A 567 2.67 7.21 11.21
N LEU A 568 2.61 6.22 10.32
CA LEU A 568 1.53 6.05 9.34
C LEU A 568 0.46 5.05 9.81
N PHE A 569 0.83 4.04 10.59
CA PHE A 569 -0.07 2.98 11.07
C PHE A 569 -0.08 2.84 12.61
N PRO A 570 -0.21 3.93 13.40
CA PRO A 570 -0.14 3.88 14.88
C PRO A 570 -1.20 2.96 15.53
N HIS A 571 -2.26 2.60 14.78
CA HIS A 571 -3.30 1.67 15.22
C HIS A 571 -2.94 0.18 15.02
N LYS A 572 -1.86 -0.15 14.29
CA LYS A 572 -1.34 -1.51 14.07
C LYS A 572 -0.28 -1.92 15.08
N LYS A 573 -0.54 -1.63 16.36
CA LYS A 573 0.44 -1.82 17.43
C LYS A 573 0.93 -3.27 17.55
N ILE A 574 0.04 -4.24 17.36
CA ILE A 574 0.37 -5.68 17.46
C ILE A 574 1.45 -6.01 16.43
N GLU A 575 1.19 -5.74 15.14
CA GLU A 575 2.11 -6.06 14.05
C GLU A 575 3.42 -5.27 14.16
N ILE A 576 3.37 -3.99 14.54
CA ILE A 576 4.55 -3.16 14.77
C ILE A 576 5.43 -3.72 15.89
N ASP A 577 4.85 -4.12 17.02
CA ASP A 577 5.63 -4.66 18.15
C ASP A 577 6.13 -6.10 17.87
N LEU A 578 5.48 -6.87 17.01
CA LEU A 578 6.04 -8.12 16.46
C LEU A 578 7.27 -7.85 15.58
N CYS A 579 7.18 -6.92 14.62
CA CYS A 579 8.34 -6.54 13.81
C CYS A 579 9.46 -5.89 14.64
N ARG A 580 9.13 -5.18 15.74
CA ARG A 580 10.12 -4.64 16.68
C ARG A 580 10.92 -5.74 17.39
N LYS A 581 10.29 -6.86 17.77
CA LYS A 581 11.01 -8.03 18.30
C LYS A 581 12.02 -8.56 17.28
N ALA A 582 11.61 -8.68 16.02
CA ALA A 582 12.51 -9.08 14.94
C ALA A 582 13.72 -8.12 14.79
N TYR A 583 13.48 -6.80 14.86
CA TYR A 583 14.53 -5.78 14.82
C TYR A 583 15.50 -5.89 16.00
N ASN A 584 14.98 -6.06 17.23
CA ASN A 584 15.77 -6.24 18.44
C ASN A 584 16.65 -7.50 18.40
N HIS A 585 16.19 -8.56 17.72
CA HIS A 585 16.90 -9.84 17.63
C HIS A 585 17.85 -9.96 16.42
N SER A 586 17.98 -8.89 15.63
CA SER A 586 18.84 -8.85 14.44
C SER A 586 20.32 -8.97 14.79
N LYS A 587 20.97 -10.04 14.31
CA LYS A 587 22.40 -10.34 14.54
C LYS A 587 23.23 -10.21 13.24
N ASN A 588 22.61 -9.95 12.08
CA ASN A 588 23.28 -9.75 10.79
C ASN A 588 22.32 -9.11 9.74
N PHE A 589 22.79 -8.85 8.51
CA PHE A 589 22.00 -8.21 7.45
C PHE A 589 20.86 -9.08 6.84
N ASP A 590 20.91 -10.41 6.96
CA ASP A 590 19.80 -11.30 6.53
C ASP A 590 18.67 -11.32 7.58
N ASP A 591 19.01 -11.11 8.86
CA ASP A 591 18.02 -10.80 9.91
C ASP A 591 17.42 -9.39 9.72
N LEU A 592 18.25 -8.38 9.43
CA LEU A 592 17.78 -7.02 9.14
C LEU A 592 16.81 -7.04 7.95
N ALA A 593 17.15 -7.72 6.86
CA ALA A 593 16.27 -7.92 5.71
C ALA A 593 14.98 -8.69 6.05
N THR A 594 14.98 -9.53 7.09
CA THR A 594 13.78 -10.19 7.62
C THR A 594 12.88 -9.23 8.39
N TYR A 595 13.47 -8.35 9.20
CA TYR A 595 12.77 -7.22 9.83
C TYR A 595 12.21 -6.22 8.80
N GLU A 596 13.00 -5.83 7.79
CA GLU A 596 12.57 -4.95 6.71
C GLU A 596 11.31 -5.51 6.03
N VAL A 597 11.32 -6.81 5.70
CA VAL A 597 10.19 -7.51 5.09
C VAL A 597 8.97 -7.59 6.01
N CYS A 598 9.16 -7.75 7.32
CA CYS A 598 8.08 -7.66 8.30
C CYS A 598 7.39 -6.28 8.22
N ILE A 599 8.16 -5.19 8.23
CA ILE A 599 7.60 -3.84 8.07
C ILE A 599 7.01 -3.62 6.66
N ARG A 600 7.61 -4.16 5.59
CA ARG A 600 7.03 -4.10 4.24
C ARG A 600 5.73 -4.89 4.10
N ALA A 601 5.45 -5.85 4.97
CA ALA A 601 4.14 -6.48 5.08
C ALA A 601 3.11 -5.62 5.85
N ILE A 602 3.54 -4.57 6.58
CA ILE A 602 2.66 -3.53 7.13
C ILE A 602 2.42 -2.42 6.09
N LEU A 603 3.47 -1.93 5.41
CA LEU A 603 3.32 -0.89 4.37
C LEU A 603 2.61 -1.40 3.10
N GLY A 604 2.76 -2.69 2.78
CA GLY A 604 2.22 -3.30 1.57
C GLY A 604 2.88 -2.80 0.28
N ALA A 605 2.08 -2.74 -0.78
CA ALA A 605 2.40 -2.21 -2.10
C ALA A 605 1.74 -0.84 -2.36
N HIS A 606 1.20 -0.18 -1.32
CA HIS A 606 0.79 1.22 -1.40
C HIS A 606 2.00 2.10 -1.74
N THR A 607 1.81 3.09 -2.61
CA THR A 607 2.77 4.18 -2.79
C THR A 607 2.44 5.38 -1.90
N ASP A 608 1.16 5.63 -1.65
CA ASP A 608 0.68 6.90 -1.10
C ASP A 608 0.06 6.71 0.29
N PHE A 609 0.57 7.48 1.25
CA PHE A 609 0.22 7.40 2.68
C PHE A 609 -0.16 8.80 3.19
N GLY A 610 -1.13 9.42 2.52
CA GLY A 610 -1.52 10.82 2.76
C GLY A 610 -0.42 11.78 2.30
N LYS A 611 0.31 12.38 3.24
CA LYS A 611 1.37 13.36 2.96
C LYS A 611 2.74 12.77 2.62
N VAL A 612 2.90 11.45 2.70
CA VAL A 612 4.13 10.72 2.33
C VAL A 612 3.86 9.84 1.12
N ARG A 613 4.73 9.91 0.10
CA ARG A 613 4.78 8.95 -1.01
C ARG A 613 6.07 8.12 -0.95
N ILE A 614 5.96 6.85 -1.30
CA ILE A 614 7.07 5.92 -1.51
C ILE A 614 6.90 5.40 -2.94
N MET A 615 7.73 5.87 -3.87
CA MET A 615 7.66 5.46 -5.27
C MET A 615 8.09 3.99 -5.44
N SER A 616 7.34 3.24 -6.25
CA SER A 616 7.62 1.84 -6.58
C SER A 616 9.03 1.62 -7.13
N LYS A 617 9.51 0.37 -7.04
CA LYS A 617 10.81 -0.02 -7.59
C LYS A 617 10.91 0.38 -9.07
N GLY A 618 12.01 1.05 -9.39
CA GLY A 618 12.29 1.49 -10.76
C GLY A 618 11.49 2.69 -11.29
N THR A 619 10.48 3.21 -10.57
CA THR A 619 9.78 4.47 -10.93
C THR A 619 10.36 5.70 -10.24
N GLY A 620 11.07 5.51 -9.12
CA GLY A 620 11.89 6.53 -8.47
C GLY A 620 13.06 7.03 -9.35
N TRP A 621 13.59 8.19 -8.98
CA TRP A 621 14.53 8.98 -9.79
C TRP A 621 16.01 8.51 -9.68
N VAL A 622 16.33 7.65 -8.71
CA VAL A 622 17.65 7.01 -8.52
C VAL A 622 17.52 5.49 -8.61
N ARG A 623 18.55 4.83 -9.16
CA ARG A 623 18.82 3.39 -8.94
C ARG A 623 20.33 3.12 -8.83
N ASP A 624 20.71 2.00 -8.22
CA ASP A 624 22.11 1.58 -8.18
C ASP A 624 22.65 1.26 -9.58
N ALA A 625 23.84 1.76 -9.92
CA ALA A 625 24.44 1.63 -11.25
C ALA A 625 24.76 0.17 -11.62
N TRP A 626 25.20 -0.63 -10.65
CA TRP A 626 25.67 -1.99 -10.87
C TRP A 626 24.57 -2.96 -11.34
N LEU A 627 23.28 -2.65 -11.10
CA LEU A 627 22.13 -3.48 -11.47
C LEU A 627 22.00 -3.74 -12.97
N THR A 628 22.55 -2.85 -13.80
CA THR A 628 22.52 -2.93 -15.27
C THR A 628 23.91 -2.77 -15.88
N SER A 629 24.98 -3.04 -15.12
CA SER A 629 26.37 -2.80 -15.53
C SER A 629 26.63 -1.35 -15.98
N GLY A 630 26.02 -0.37 -15.31
CA GLY A 630 26.10 1.05 -15.66
C GLY A 630 25.32 1.44 -16.93
N VAL A 631 24.69 0.50 -17.63
CA VAL A 631 23.88 0.79 -18.82
C VAL A 631 22.60 1.53 -18.40
N TRP A 632 22.26 2.60 -19.11
CA TRP A 632 21.12 3.47 -18.83
C TRP A 632 20.38 3.86 -20.12
N SER A 633 19.17 4.41 -19.96
CA SER A 633 18.36 4.87 -21.09
C SER A 633 17.82 6.30 -20.87
N PRO A 634 17.94 7.22 -21.84
CA PRO A 634 17.44 8.60 -21.73
C PRO A 634 15.92 8.71 -21.49
N ASP A 635 15.15 7.72 -21.91
CA ASP A 635 13.68 7.70 -21.77
C ASP A 635 13.22 7.16 -20.40
N ARG A 636 14.18 6.85 -19.51
CA ARG A 636 13.97 6.08 -18.29
C ARG A 636 14.74 6.63 -17.09
N ASP A 637 16.04 6.82 -17.23
CA ASP A 637 16.96 7.08 -16.11
C ASP A 637 17.22 8.57 -15.91
N PHE A 638 17.49 8.95 -14.65
CA PHE A 638 17.87 10.30 -14.24
C PHE A 638 19.21 10.30 -13.48
N MET A 639 19.25 9.63 -12.33
CA MET A 639 20.42 9.51 -11.46
C MET A 639 20.82 8.05 -11.22
N LEU A 640 22.11 7.81 -11.01
CA LEU A 640 22.67 6.52 -10.66
C LEU A 640 23.47 6.61 -9.35
N HIS A 641 23.22 5.67 -8.44
CA HIS A 641 23.89 5.53 -7.14
C HIS A 641 25.11 4.59 -7.24
N GLY A 642 26.13 4.86 -6.41
CA GLY A 642 27.34 4.03 -6.25
C GLY A 642 28.58 4.55 -6.97
N TRP A 643 28.61 5.81 -7.40
CA TRP A 643 29.72 6.41 -8.17
C TRP A 643 30.91 6.83 -7.28
N LYS A 644 31.51 5.85 -6.57
CA LYS A 644 32.72 6.07 -5.77
C LYS A 644 33.97 5.95 -6.66
N THR A 645 34.85 6.95 -6.65
CA THR A 645 36.05 6.99 -7.53
C THR A 645 36.95 5.76 -7.37
N LYS A 646 37.06 5.22 -6.15
CA LYS A 646 37.81 3.98 -5.83
C LYS A 646 37.21 2.68 -6.40
N GLU A 647 35.96 2.71 -6.87
CA GLU A 647 35.23 1.57 -7.44
C GLU A 647 35.02 1.73 -8.97
N LEU A 648 35.54 2.82 -9.55
CA LEU A 648 35.51 3.08 -10.98
C LEU A 648 36.47 2.13 -11.72
N THR A 649 35.98 1.48 -12.75
CA THR A 649 36.74 0.54 -13.59
C THR A 649 36.69 0.94 -15.06
N VAL A 650 37.71 0.54 -15.84
CA VAL A 650 37.77 0.76 -17.29
C VAL A 650 36.59 0.06 -17.97
N THR A 651 35.86 0.79 -18.82
CA THR A 651 34.72 0.24 -19.57
C THR A 651 35.17 -0.84 -20.56
N PRO A 652 34.60 -2.07 -20.54
CA PRO A 652 34.96 -3.16 -21.44
C PRO A 652 34.94 -2.81 -22.94
N THR A 653 35.69 -3.58 -23.72
CA THR A 653 35.58 -3.62 -25.19
C THR A 653 34.31 -4.35 -25.61
N GLY A 654 33.75 -4.00 -26.78
CA GLY A 654 32.47 -4.54 -27.26
C GLY A 654 31.23 -3.90 -26.62
N SER A 655 30.10 -4.61 -26.71
CA SER A 655 28.79 -4.20 -26.19
C SER A 655 28.56 -4.73 -24.77
N ILE A 656 28.11 -3.86 -23.87
CA ILE A 656 27.76 -4.21 -22.48
C ILE A 656 26.28 -4.59 -22.43
N LYS A 657 25.91 -5.62 -21.66
CA LYS A 657 24.50 -5.98 -21.44
C LYS A 657 23.97 -5.27 -20.21
N ALA A 658 22.70 -4.83 -20.26
CA ALA A 658 21.98 -4.34 -19.09
C ALA A 658 21.68 -5.50 -18.12
N THR A 659 22.68 -5.92 -17.35
CA THR A 659 22.61 -7.02 -16.38
C THR A 659 23.41 -6.69 -15.13
N ALA A 660 23.06 -7.26 -13.98
CA ALA A 660 23.76 -6.99 -12.73
C ALA A 660 25.24 -7.42 -12.76
N MET A 661 26.13 -6.54 -12.30
CA MET A 661 27.56 -6.80 -12.05
C MET A 661 27.89 -6.71 -10.55
N SER A 662 29.17 -6.72 -10.18
CA SER A 662 29.55 -6.48 -8.77
C SER A 662 29.11 -5.10 -8.30
N TRP A 663 28.50 -5.04 -7.12
CA TRP A 663 28.16 -3.81 -6.41
C TRP A 663 29.37 -2.88 -6.14
N SER A 664 30.57 -3.45 -6.07
CA SER A 664 31.84 -2.75 -5.83
C SER A 664 32.52 -2.27 -7.12
N THR A 665 31.77 -2.08 -8.21
CA THR A 665 32.34 -1.82 -9.55
C THR A 665 31.35 -1.05 -10.41
N TRP A 666 31.81 0.03 -11.05
CA TRP A 666 31.02 0.80 -12.02
C TRP A 666 31.87 1.33 -13.18
N TYR A 667 31.21 1.85 -14.21
CA TYR A 667 31.84 2.42 -15.41
C TYR A 667 31.40 3.87 -15.60
N ASN A 668 32.33 4.76 -15.94
CA ASN A 668 32.01 6.17 -16.22
C ASN A 668 31.09 6.28 -17.46
N PRO A 669 29.87 6.86 -17.34
CA PRO A 669 28.96 7.07 -18.46
C PRO A 669 29.40 8.21 -19.38
N PHE A 670 30.41 8.99 -19.02
CA PHE A 670 30.95 10.11 -19.79
C PHE A 670 32.23 9.74 -20.54
N LEU A 671 32.57 10.49 -21.61
CA LEU A 671 33.82 10.34 -22.37
C LEU A 671 35.00 11.17 -21.80
N GLY A 672 34.86 11.69 -20.58
CA GLY A 672 35.86 12.52 -19.92
C GLY A 672 35.36 13.02 -18.56
N GLU A 673 35.95 14.11 -18.09
CA GLU A 673 35.47 14.85 -16.92
C GLU A 673 34.30 15.80 -17.26
N ILE A 674 33.57 16.23 -16.23
CA ILE A 674 32.54 17.26 -16.33
C ILE A 674 33.19 18.63 -16.06
N GLU A 675 33.34 19.41 -17.12
CA GLU A 675 33.85 20.78 -17.06
C GLU A 675 32.76 21.75 -16.58
N LEU A 676 32.81 22.14 -15.30
CA LEU A 676 31.83 23.02 -14.65
C LEU A 676 31.69 24.42 -15.31
N THR A 677 32.66 24.83 -16.14
CA THR A 677 32.62 26.05 -16.97
C THR A 677 31.67 25.94 -18.17
N LYS A 678 31.35 24.73 -18.63
CA LYS A 678 30.38 24.47 -19.71
C LYS A 678 28.95 24.30 -19.19
N CYS A 679 28.77 24.26 -17.87
CA CYS A 679 27.48 24.06 -17.21
C CYS A 679 26.78 25.40 -16.96
N PHE A 680 25.91 25.80 -17.88
CA PHE A 680 25.08 27.00 -17.82
C PHE A 680 23.62 26.67 -18.16
N LEU A 681 22.71 27.58 -17.83
CA LEU A 681 21.26 27.38 -17.92
C LEU A 681 20.83 26.87 -19.32
N GLY A 682 20.10 25.76 -19.35
CA GLY A 682 19.65 25.07 -20.56
C GLY A 682 20.64 24.10 -21.21
N ASN A 683 21.94 24.13 -20.86
CA ASN A 683 22.95 23.33 -21.56
C ASN A 683 22.97 21.83 -21.15
N THR A 684 22.13 21.03 -21.80
CA THR A 684 22.07 19.57 -21.60
C THR A 684 22.99 18.75 -22.51
N THR A 685 23.93 19.36 -23.26
CA THR A 685 24.76 18.65 -24.27
C THR A 685 26.00 17.97 -23.67
N TRP A 686 25.80 17.00 -22.79
CA TRP A 686 26.89 16.26 -22.14
C TRP A 686 27.52 15.20 -23.06
N SER A 687 28.80 14.85 -22.83
CA SER A 687 29.58 13.95 -23.68
C SER A 687 29.60 12.51 -23.14
N TYR A 688 28.91 11.59 -23.83
CA TYR A 688 28.58 10.26 -23.31
C TYR A 688 29.33 9.08 -23.95
N ASN A 689 29.69 8.13 -23.10
CA ASN A 689 30.20 6.81 -23.45
C ASN A 689 29.04 5.95 -24.02
N LYS A 690 28.85 6.03 -25.34
CA LYS A 690 27.71 5.41 -26.06
C LYS A 690 27.54 3.90 -25.83
N LYS A 691 28.56 3.18 -25.35
CA LYS A 691 28.44 1.75 -24.95
C LYS A 691 27.46 1.52 -23.80
N LEU A 692 27.26 2.53 -22.96
CA LEU A 692 26.41 2.50 -21.76
C LEU A 692 25.02 3.10 -22.00
N ILE A 693 24.69 3.48 -23.24
CA ILE A 693 23.35 3.97 -23.61
C ILE A 693 22.62 2.88 -24.37
N GLN A 694 21.42 2.49 -23.91
CA GLN A 694 20.53 1.56 -24.60
C GLN A 694 19.08 2.06 -24.60
N ASP A 695 18.22 1.37 -25.35
CA ASP A 695 16.79 1.60 -25.31
C ASP A 695 16.19 1.20 -23.94
N ARG A 696 15.03 1.78 -23.63
CA ARG A 696 14.36 1.56 -22.34
C ARG A 696 14.02 0.08 -22.10
N LYS A 697 13.59 -0.66 -23.13
CA LYS A 697 13.17 -2.06 -22.98
C LYS A 697 14.34 -2.97 -22.62
N SER A 698 15.53 -2.73 -23.17
CA SER A 698 16.76 -3.44 -22.79
C SER A 698 17.15 -3.19 -21.33
N VAL A 699 17.03 -1.95 -20.85
CA VAL A 699 17.33 -1.58 -19.44
C VAL A 699 16.28 -2.14 -18.47
N ASP A 700 15.00 -1.94 -18.76
CA ASP A 700 13.89 -2.42 -17.91
C ASP A 700 13.86 -3.97 -17.84
N ALA A 701 14.23 -4.69 -18.91
CA ALA A 701 14.35 -6.15 -18.87
C ALA A 701 15.42 -6.63 -17.87
N GLY A 702 16.57 -5.95 -17.81
CA GLY A 702 17.64 -6.25 -16.86
C GLY A 702 17.23 -6.04 -15.40
N LEU A 703 16.47 -4.96 -15.16
CA LEU A 703 15.93 -4.61 -13.85
C LEU A 703 14.84 -5.59 -13.41
N VAL A 704 13.86 -5.91 -14.26
CA VAL A 704 12.80 -6.90 -13.97
C VAL A 704 13.37 -8.29 -13.67
N GLU A 705 14.47 -8.71 -14.33
CA GLU A 705 15.18 -9.96 -14.01
C GLU A 705 15.98 -9.90 -12.70
N TYR A 706 16.24 -8.72 -12.15
CA TYR A 706 16.74 -8.58 -10.78
C TYR A 706 15.57 -8.55 -9.78
N GLU A 707 14.54 -7.76 -10.05
CA GLU A 707 13.37 -7.58 -9.20
C GLU A 707 12.64 -8.89 -8.89
N LYS A 708 12.51 -9.80 -9.88
CA LYS A 708 12.02 -11.18 -9.65
C LYS A 708 12.78 -11.94 -8.56
N LYS A 709 14.10 -11.71 -8.43
CA LYS A 709 14.95 -12.33 -7.39
C LYS A 709 14.70 -11.68 -6.03
N VAL A 710 14.48 -10.36 -6.00
CA VAL A 710 14.11 -9.61 -4.79
C VAL A 710 12.73 -10.06 -4.29
N ALA A 711 11.74 -10.16 -5.17
CA ALA A 711 10.39 -10.61 -4.82
C ALA A 711 10.37 -12.08 -4.34
N PHE A 712 11.16 -12.97 -4.95
CA PHE A 712 11.33 -14.33 -4.43
C PHE A 712 12.05 -14.35 -3.06
N ASN A 713 13.05 -13.48 -2.87
CA ASN A 713 13.69 -13.30 -1.58
C ASN A 713 12.73 -12.73 -0.51
N LYS A 714 11.77 -11.86 -0.87
CA LYS A 714 10.73 -11.34 0.03
C LYS A 714 10.00 -12.48 0.72
N ILE A 715 9.48 -13.45 -0.05
CA ILE A 715 8.79 -14.64 0.49
C ILE A 715 9.74 -15.48 1.36
N ARG A 716 11.00 -15.66 0.94
CA ARG A 716 12.02 -16.39 1.72
C ARG A 716 12.30 -15.75 3.08
N GLN A 717 12.26 -14.41 3.17
CA GLN A 717 12.40 -13.71 4.45
C GLN A 717 11.10 -13.73 5.28
N MET A 718 9.92 -13.65 4.66
CA MET A 718 8.63 -13.81 5.37
C MET A 718 8.61 -15.13 6.16
N GLY A 719 9.06 -16.23 5.54
CA GLY A 719 9.22 -17.55 6.16
C GLY A 719 10.30 -17.69 7.27
N LYS A 720 10.89 -16.57 7.73
CA LYS A 720 11.81 -16.48 8.87
C LYS A 720 11.32 -15.57 10.00
N ILE A 721 10.28 -14.74 9.78
CA ILE A 721 9.88 -13.68 10.73
C ILE A 721 9.63 -14.26 12.13
N PHE A 722 8.87 -15.35 12.23
CA PHE A 722 8.59 -16.02 13.51
C PHE A 722 9.84 -16.61 14.19
N GLU A 723 10.82 -17.15 13.44
CA GLU A 723 12.07 -17.65 14.03
C GLU A 723 12.93 -16.51 14.57
N LEU A 724 12.96 -15.37 13.89
CA LEU A 724 13.68 -14.18 14.34
C LEU A 724 13.00 -13.55 15.55
N MET A 725 11.66 -13.44 15.55
CA MET A 725 10.86 -12.93 16.67
C MET A 725 10.99 -13.75 17.96
N ASN A 726 11.11 -15.07 17.86
CA ASN A 726 11.18 -15.97 19.02
C ASN A 726 12.62 -16.44 19.35
N ARG A 727 13.63 -15.87 18.69
CA ARG A 727 15.04 -16.14 18.95
C ARG A 727 15.43 -15.77 20.39
N GLU A 728 16.10 -16.68 21.08
CA GLU A 728 16.72 -16.40 22.38
C GLU A 728 17.87 -15.38 22.23
N THR A 729 17.93 -14.43 23.16
CA THR A 729 18.77 -13.22 23.09
C THR A 729 20.23 -13.49 23.35
#